data_AF-A0A7C9LK29-F1
#
_entry.id   AF-A0A7C9LK29-F1
#
_cell.length_a   1.000
_cell.length_b   1.000
_cell.length_c   1.000
_cell.angle_alpha   90.00
_cell.angle_beta   90.00
_cell.angle_gamma   90.00
#
_symmetry.space_group_name_H-M   'P 1'
#
loop_
_entity.id
_entity.type
_entity.pdbx_description
1 polymer ?
#
loop_
_entity_poly.entity_id
_entity_poly.type
_entity_poly.pdbx_seq_one_letter_code
_entity_poly.pdbx_strand_id
1 'polypeptide(L)'
;MTPPNSPPQPPSRKNHYVPVWYQTGFQLNGADNWLLDLAAPSLKPDGTPVVLRPRRRPAKSSFWENELYVTRFGEVINDEVETVLFQKIDNFGSDAVRAFVAGDERAMHFQLESLLSYLGAQKLRTPKGLDWIKARYPALSQVELLIELQHLRNMFGTLWGECVREIVSAESSEVKFLVTDHPVTMFNAALPENASQFAYPMDPPLTWNGTQSLFALDANNLLILTHVPFAKDPDRVEAAAKRINARYFGNAMVRTDALIRTRRFNTDHVIAVNAWLKSRARRYVAAAETDWLYPEAHRQPERAAFAQLLRPPSGDLWGYGGEIYIGYEDGSHGYRDQYGRTSKDHEVVEKQPPSEPPMPDDDCPCGSGDTFGSCCEPLPIWERAPWTVLSLRERNLRFINALFNVLELAPDVPWTHVQRNLTDEQVARIHRLSQWLWPADTDLAALLPKRRSGGVRAIYMGLSDPRLLGENVAALCPVFDQVLVMDPFMFARNLRPDMSPVENPDQHKQQFLKNALFWIALAPLIQAGKVLIFPDPGEVNPDLRRAVFEMARARTADWEMEPAEYEEMRWLSEEDVRRAMKRMPDEFWLPKLKESSPGSSDAEAKKILEIMRRQQEQDPFALLQPAAEGRTAQLLMMRAVNLEIALFVAQITGAVIVTDITALWRHLHSHTRAGESGCDVGFEPLRFTASLHPAIAVQLTELTAATAVPSAINTLKTAINQRAGREDIERALDLVRSRLDALSVSIESMDMDLPRAQLTLTPSIPEAGFESPIAQRLVVSFGSDDVPVYVGLAFFRRTESGEAVRVVRPDADAPDAAL
;
A
#
# COMPACT_ATOMS: atom_id res chain seq x y z
N MET A 1 24.07 18.94 47.54
CA MET A 1 24.86 19.81 46.63
C MET A 1 24.67 19.30 45.22
N THR A 2 23.73 19.89 44.50
CA THR A 2 23.53 19.69 43.06
C THR A 2 24.75 20.27 42.34
N PRO A 3 25.36 19.56 41.35
CA PRO A 3 26.44 20.15 40.59
C PRO A 3 25.92 21.39 39.82
N PRO A 4 26.76 22.40 39.58
CA PRO A 4 26.35 23.61 38.89
C PRO A 4 25.92 23.24 37.46
N ASN A 5 24.67 23.60 37.12
CA ASN A 5 24.16 23.54 35.75
C ASN A 5 25.12 24.29 34.85
N SER A 6 25.79 23.56 33.96
CA SER A 6 26.51 24.15 32.85
C SER A 6 25.53 25.00 32.02
N PRO A 7 25.95 26.17 31.50
CA PRO A 7 25.09 26.92 30.59
C PRO A 7 24.67 26.00 29.42
N PRO A 8 23.40 26.05 28.97
CA PRO A 8 22.96 25.24 27.85
C PRO A 8 23.86 25.52 26.65
N GLN A 9 24.47 24.47 26.10
CA GLN A 9 25.30 24.61 24.91
C GLN A 9 24.43 25.16 23.77
N PRO A 10 24.97 26.07 22.94
CA PRO A 10 24.24 26.54 21.77
C PRO A 10 23.97 25.34 20.83
N PRO A 11 22.79 25.29 20.19
CA PRO A 11 22.42 24.16 19.34
C PRO A 11 23.45 23.95 18.23
N SER A 12 23.81 22.69 17.99
CA SER A 12 24.78 22.33 16.98
C SER A 12 24.19 22.60 15.60
N ARG A 13 24.76 23.59 14.90
CA ARG A 13 24.39 23.90 13.51
C ARG A 13 25.13 23.05 12.49
N LYS A 14 26.05 22.20 12.94
CA LYS A 14 26.89 21.35 12.09
C LYS A 14 26.52 19.89 12.32
N ASN A 15 25.87 19.30 11.33
CA ASN A 15 25.30 17.96 11.41
C ASN A 15 26.17 16.95 10.67
N HIS A 16 26.67 15.93 11.38
CA HIS A 16 27.53 14.90 10.82
C HIS A 16 26.71 13.72 10.28
N TYR A 17 26.39 13.75 9.00
CA TYR A 17 25.64 12.67 8.37
C TYR A 17 26.47 11.40 8.14
N VAL A 18 27.80 11.45 8.22
CA VAL A 18 28.65 10.29 8.49
C VAL A 18 29.36 10.51 9.82
N PRO A 19 29.18 9.66 10.84
CA PRO A 19 29.66 9.95 12.18
C PRO A 19 31.18 10.03 12.23
N VAL A 20 31.71 10.91 13.08
CA VAL A 20 33.15 11.07 13.26
C VAL A 20 33.81 9.75 13.69
N TRP A 21 33.20 8.99 14.60
CA TRP A 21 33.73 7.70 15.05
C TRP A 21 33.86 6.69 13.89
N TYR A 22 32.88 6.66 12.98
CA TYR A 22 32.88 5.74 11.85
C TYR A 22 33.99 6.10 10.87
N GLN A 23 34.17 7.40 10.58
CA GLN A 23 35.26 7.88 9.72
C GLN A 23 36.65 7.50 10.23
N THR A 24 36.85 7.41 11.55
CA THR A 24 38.15 7.01 12.12
C THR A 24 38.52 5.56 11.84
N GLY A 25 37.54 4.68 11.57
CA GLY A 25 37.78 3.29 11.15
C GLY A 25 38.48 3.17 9.79
N PHE A 26 38.57 4.26 9.03
CA PHE A 26 39.21 4.30 7.71
C PHE A 26 40.63 4.87 7.72
N GLN A 27 41.13 5.27 8.90
CA GLN A 27 42.46 5.86 9.06
C GLN A 27 43.56 4.79 9.08
N LEU A 28 44.73 5.12 8.54
CA LEU A 28 45.93 4.28 8.63
C LEU A 28 46.90 4.89 9.64
N ASN A 29 47.36 4.13 10.64
CA ASN A 29 48.31 4.61 11.66
C ASN A 29 47.88 5.89 12.40
N GLY A 30 46.56 6.11 12.57
CA GLY A 30 46.00 7.31 13.21
C GLY A 30 46.10 8.59 12.36
N ALA A 31 46.48 8.47 11.09
CA ALA A 31 46.51 9.58 10.15
C ALA A 31 45.12 10.05 9.76
N ASP A 32 44.94 11.38 9.66
CA ASP A 32 43.78 11.96 8.98
C ASP A 32 43.65 11.46 7.52
N ASN A 33 42.42 11.16 7.10
CA ASN A 33 42.11 10.72 5.75
C ASN A 33 42.25 11.86 4.74
N TRP A 34 42.52 11.50 3.49
CA TRP A 34 42.37 12.37 2.34
C TRP A 34 40.90 12.42 1.91
N LEU A 35 40.35 13.63 1.80
CA LEU A 35 38.99 13.89 1.34
C LEU A 35 39.04 14.46 -0.08
N LEU A 36 38.26 13.88 -0.99
CA LEU A 36 38.06 14.35 -2.35
C LEU A 36 36.61 14.83 -2.55
N ASP A 37 36.46 16.01 -3.17
CA ASP A 37 35.18 16.55 -3.63
C ASP A 37 35.00 16.16 -5.11
N LEU A 38 33.91 15.45 -5.39
CA LEU A 38 33.50 14.90 -6.68
C LEU A 38 32.60 15.86 -7.46
N ALA A 39 32.31 17.05 -6.92
CA ALA A 39 31.54 18.05 -7.64
C ALA A 39 32.16 18.35 -9.01
N ALA A 40 31.30 18.61 -10.00
CA ALA A 40 31.76 19.04 -11.32
C ALA A 40 32.68 20.26 -11.16
N PRO A 41 33.86 20.26 -11.81
CA PRO A 41 34.82 21.34 -11.64
C PRO A 41 34.21 22.65 -12.13
N SER A 42 34.31 23.71 -11.32
CA SER A 42 33.96 25.05 -11.79
C SER A 42 34.92 25.49 -12.89
N LEU A 43 34.44 26.30 -13.82
CA LEU A 43 35.29 26.86 -14.86
C LEU A 43 35.92 28.17 -14.36
N LYS A 44 37.20 28.37 -14.66
CA LYS A 44 37.86 29.67 -14.55
C LYS A 44 37.30 30.62 -15.64
N PRO A 45 37.55 31.94 -15.54
CA PRO A 45 37.13 32.90 -16.56
C PRO A 45 37.64 32.59 -17.99
N ASP A 46 38.73 31.82 -18.11
CA ASP A 46 39.31 31.36 -19.38
C ASP A 46 38.69 30.05 -19.92
N GLY A 47 37.66 29.52 -19.25
CA GLY A 47 37.01 28.26 -19.60
C GLY A 47 37.74 27.00 -19.14
N THR A 48 38.89 27.11 -18.45
CA THR A 48 39.60 25.93 -17.94
C THR A 48 38.98 25.42 -16.63
N PRO A 49 38.82 24.09 -16.45
CA PRO A 49 38.25 23.53 -15.22
C PRO A 49 39.20 23.68 -14.03
N VAL A 50 38.65 24.06 -12.87
CA VAL A 50 39.33 24.06 -11.57
C VAL A 50 39.38 22.63 -11.06
N VAL A 51 40.56 22.00 -11.14
CA VAL A 51 40.76 20.63 -10.65
C VAL A 51 40.67 20.59 -9.12
N LEU A 52 39.63 19.94 -8.60
CA LEU A 52 39.48 19.65 -7.18
C LEU A 52 40.48 18.57 -6.77
N ARG A 53 41.45 18.94 -5.92
CA ARG A 53 42.48 18.01 -5.43
C ARG A 53 42.11 17.46 -4.05
N PRO A 54 42.48 16.21 -3.74
CA PRO A 54 42.29 15.64 -2.41
C PRO A 54 43.01 16.49 -1.36
N ARG A 55 42.40 16.61 -0.18
CA ARG A 55 42.99 17.30 0.96
C ARG A 55 42.91 16.44 2.19
N ARG A 56 44.01 16.38 2.94
CA ARG A 56 44.01 15.73 4.24
C ARG A 56 43.12 16.50 5.21
N ARG A 57 42.15 15.83 5.83
CA ARG A 57 41.14 16.43 6.70
C ARG A 57 40.89 15.54 7.92
N PRO A 58 40.81 16.12 9.14
CA PRO A 58 40.37 15.36 10.29
C PRO A 58 38.90 14.97 10.14
N ALA A 59 38.50 13.86 10.75
CA ALA A 59 37.14 13.33 10.64
C ALA A 59 36.05 14.37 11.01
N LYS A 60 36.29 15.18 12.05
CA LYS A 60 35.39 16.29 12.44
C LYS A 60 35.21 17.39 11.38
N SER A 61 36.02 17.41 10.33
CA SER A 61 35.96 18.39 9.24
C SER A 61 35.42 17.81 7.93
N SER A 62 35.01 16.54 7.93
CA SER A 62 34.52 15.80 6.76
C SER A 62 33.07 15.32 6.98
N PHE A 63 32.34 15.12 5.87
CA PHE A 63 31.00 14.52 5.85
C PHE A 63 29.98 15.14 6.82
N TRP A 64 29.84 16.46 6.73
CA TRP A 64 28.85 17.23 7.49
C TRP A 64 28.23 18.31 6.63
N GLU A 65 27.03 18.75 6.98
CA GLU A 65 26.38 19.92 6.39
C GLU A 65 25.85 20.84 7.49
N ASN A 66 25.73 22.14 7.16
CA ASN A 66 25.12 23.09 8.08
C ASN A 66 23.61 22.89 8.08
N GLU A 67 23.03 22.79 9.28
CA GLU A 67 21.58 22.79 9.52
C GLU A 67 20.80 21.70 8.80
N LEU A 68 21.45 20.58 8.48
CA LEU A 68 20.83 19.46 7.77
C LEU A 68 19.63 18.85 8.53
N TYR A 69 19.71 18.84 9.87
CA TYR A 69 18.67 18.28 10.74
C TYR A 69 18.07 19.31 11.69
N VAL A 70 18.34 20.59 11.45
CA VAL A 70 17.86 21.67 12.30
C VAL A 70 16.44 22.03 11.88
N THR A 71 15.53 22.10 12.86
CA THR A 71 14.19 22.67 12.68
C THR A 71 14.12 24.06 13.29
N ARG A 72 13.22 24.90 12.78
CA ARG A 72 13.05 26.29 13.23
C ARG A 72 11.59 26.58 13.52
N PHE A 73 11.32 27.17 14.68
CA PHE A 73 10.02 27.66 15.11
C PHE A 73 10.15 29.15 15.46
N GLY A 74 9.95 30.01 14.46
CA GLY A 74 10.32 31.42 14.56
C GLY A 74 11.84 31.59 14.71
N GLU A 75 12.27 32.26 15.77
CA GLU A 75 13.69 32.44 16.10
C GLU A 75 14.30 31.26 16.87
N VAL A 76 13.48 30.32 17.33
CA VAL A 76 13.94 29.15 18.11
C VAL A 76 14.46 28.08 17.17
N ILE A 77 15.72 27.68 17.39
CA ILE A 77 16.41 26.59 16.70
C ILE A 77 16.26 25.32 17.55
N ASN A 78 15.86 24.21 16.93
CA ASN A 78 15.82 22.89 17.55
C ASN A 78 16.77 21.93 16.79
N ASP A 79 17.71 21.31 17.52
CA ASP A 79 18.70 20.35 17.05
C ASP A 79 18.54 18.93 17.67
N GLU A 80 17.39 18.62 18.29
CA GLU A 80 17.10 17.35 18.96
C GLU A 80 17.23 16.13 18.03
N VAL A 81 17.04 16.32 16.72
CA VAL A 81 17.29 15.26 15.74
C VAL A 81 18.76 14.84 15.75
N GLU A 82 19.70 15.78 15.89
CA GLU A 82 21.12 15.45 16.09
C GLU A 82 21.38 14.95 17.52
N THR A 83 20.99 15.74 18.51
CA THR A 83 21.47 15.59 19.91
C THR A 83 20.76 14.47 20.68
N VAL A 84 19.52 14.13 20.32
CA VAL A 84 18.75 13.07 20.96
C VAL A 84 18.68 11.85 20.05
N LEU A 85 18.23 12.02 18.81
CA LEU A 85 17.99 10.88 17.92
C LEU A 85 19.31 10.29 17.39
N PHE A 86 20.10 11.07 16.64
CA PHE A 86 21.31 10.53 16.01
C PHE A 86 22.41 10.23 17.01
N GLN A 87 22.54 10.98 18.10
CA GLN A 87 23.46 10.63 19.18
C GLN A 87 23.17 9.23 19.76
N LYS A 88 21.89 8.91 20.00
CA LYS A 88 21.50 7.57 20.47
C LYS A 88 21.83 6.50 19.43
N ILE A 89 21.55 6.77 18.16
CA ILE A 89 21.85 5.88 17.04
C ILE A 89 23.35 5.63 16.89
N ASP A 90 24.16 6.68 16.99
CA ASP A 90 25.61 6.60 16.85
C ASP A 90 26.25 5.84 18.01
N ASN A 91 25.71 5.95 19.22
CA ASN A 91 26.18 5.19 20.38
C ASN A 91 26.02 3.68 20.16
N PHE A 92 24.81 3.20 19.87
CA PHE A 92 24.60 1.76 19.64
C PHE A 92 25.20 1.29 18.31
N GLY A 93 25.23 2.16 17.29
CA GLY A 93 25.80 1.84 15.97
C GLY A 93 27.30 1.61 16.04
N SER A 94 28.01 2.41 16.83
CA SER A 94 29.44 2.22 17.10
C SER A 94 29.72 0.85 17.72
N ASP A 95 28.95 0.46 18.73
CA ASP A 95 29.12 -0.83 19.40
C ASP A 95 28.78 -2.01 18.47
N ALA A 96 27.73 -1.87 17.66
CA ALA A 96 27.33 -2.87 16.69
C ALA A 96 28.37 -3.05 15.58
N VAL A 97 28.85 -1.97 14.95
CA VAL A 97 29.89 -2.06 13.92
C VAL A 97 31.17 -2.69 14.47
N ARG A 98 31.61 -2.31 15.67
CA ARG A 98 32.78 -2.92 16.31
C ARG A 98 32.61 -4.41 16.57
N ALA A 99 31.45 -4.85 17.03
CA ALA A 99 31.16 -6.27 17.23
C ALA A 99 31.30 -7.07 15.92
N PHE A 100 30.75 -6.55 14.83
CA PHE A 100 30.84 -7.19 13.51
C PHE A 100 32.24 -7.10 12.89
N VAL A 101 33.01 -6.05 13.14
CA VAL A 101 34.42 -5.98 12.74
C VAL A 101 35.24 -7.03 13.48
N ALA A 102 35.09 -7.09 14.82
CA ALA A 102 35.83 -8.02 15.67
C ALA A 102 35.50 -9.50 15.41
N GLY A 103 34.29 -9.79 14.92
CA GLY A 103 33.85 -11.16 14.66
C GLY A 103 33.50 -11.95 15.93
N ASP A 104 33.17 -11.26 17.03
CA ASP A 104 32.69 -11.90 18.26
C ASP A 104 31.22 -12.35 18.07
N GLU A 105 31.02 -13.66 17.92
CA GLU A 105 29.71 -14.28 17.65
C GLU A 105 28.64 -13.88 18.68
N ARG A 106 29.01 -13.83 19.97
CA ARG A 106 28.07 -13.48 21.03
C ARG A 106 27.71 -12.00 20.96
N ALA A 107 28.69 -11.12 20.77
CA ALA A 107 28.43 -9.69 20.62
C ALA A 107 27.59 -9.40 19.37
N MET A 108 27.89 -10.06 18.23
CA MET A 108 27.12 -9.93 16.99
C MET A 108 25.68 -10.37 17.18
N HIS A 109 25.42 -11.48 17.89
CA HIS A 109 24.06 -11.95 18.20
C HIS A 109 23.22 -10.84 18.86
N PHE A 110 23.73 -10.22 19.91
CA PHE A 110 23.01 -9.17 20.64
C PHE A 110 22.97 -7.83 19.90
N GLN A 111 23.87 -7.61 18.93
CA GLN A 111 23.98 -6.35 18.20
C GLN A 111 23.39 -6.37 16.79
N LEU A 112 22.81 -7.48 16.33
CA LEU A 112 22.28 -7.57 14.96
C LEU A 112 21.18 -6.53 14.70
N GLU A 113 20.21 -6.40 15.60
CA GLU A 113 19.14 -5.40 15.46
C GLU A 113 19.70 -3.97 15.46
N SER A 114 20.64 -3.68 16.37
CA SER A 114 21.37 -2.41 16.43
C SER A 114 22.10 -2.11 15.11
N LEU A 115 22.75 -3.11 14.50
CA LEU A 115 23.41 -2.95 13.21
C LEU A 115 22.41 -2.61 12.10
N LEU A 116 21.31 -3.36 11.99
CA LEU A 116 20.30 -3.14 10.95
C LEU A 116 19.61 -1.77 11.09
N SER A 117 19.31 -1.37 12.33
CA SER A 117 18.78 -0.04 12.67
C SER A 117 19.77 1.07 12.30
N TYR A 118 21.06 0.87 12.59
CA TYR A 118 22.12 1.81 12.21
C TYR A 118 22.28 1.93 10.69
N LEU A 119 22.26 0.81 9.94
CA LEU A 119 22.30 0.83 8.47
C LEU A 119 21.15 1.65 7.88
N GLY A 120 19.94 1.46 8.41
CA GLY A 120 18.75 2.17 7.95
C GLY A 120 18.83 3.67 8.19
N ALA A 121 19.27 4.07 9.39
CA ALA A 121 19.54 5.46 9.71
C ALA A 121 20.67 6.05 8.84
N GLN A 122 21.77 5.32 8.65
CA GLN A 122 22.92 5.74 7.86
C GLN A 122 22.56 5.89 6.36
N LYS A 123 21.66 5.07 5.84
CA LYS A 123 21.12 5.20 4.47
C LYS A 123 20.33 6.50 4.31
N LEU A 124 19.39 6.77 5.20
CA LEU A 124 18.42 7.87 5.02
C LEU A 124 18.88 9.23 5.57
N ARG A 125 19.78 9.30 6.55
CA ARG A 125 20.22 10.57 7.15
C ARG A 125 21.15 11.39 6.26
N THR A 126 21.78 10.77 5.27
CA THR A 126 22.69 11.45 4.34
C THR A 126 21.91 12.42 3.44
N PRO A 127 22.53 13.45 2.87
CA PRO A 127 21.85 14.35 1.94
C PRO A 127 21.18 13.61 0.77
N LYS A 128 21.83 12.58 0.21
CA LYS A 128 21.22 11.70 -0.81
C LYS A 128 20.02 10.93 -0.26
N GLY A 129 20.08 10.46 0.99
CA GLY A 129 18.98 9.79 1.66
C GLY A 129 17.78 10.71 1.90
N LEU A 130 18.02 11.95 2.34
CA LEU A 130 16.97 12.95 2.51
C LEU A 130 16.36 13.38 1.17
N ASP A 131 17.17 13.51 0.13
CA ASP A 131 16.66 13.79 -1.22
C ASP A 131 15.87 12.59 -1.77
N TRP A 132 16.24 11.35 -1.44
CA TRP A 132 15.47 10.15 -1.75
C TRP A 132 14.09 10.14 -1.09
N ILE A 133 14.00 10.63 0.16
CA ILE A 133 12.70 10.85 0.83
C ILE A 133 11.94 11.92 0.06
N LYS A 134 12.51 13.12 -0.13
CA LYS A 134 11.84 14.22 -0.86
C LYS A 134 11.33 13.81 -2.23
N ALA A 135 12.06 12.99 -2.99
CA ALA A 135 11.64 12.53 -4.32
C ALA A 135 10.34 11.70 -4.31
N ARG A 136 9.88 11.20 -3.14
CA ARG A 136 8.65 10.42 -2.97
C ARG A 136 7.46 11.23 -2.47
N TYR A 137 7.61 12.53 -2.29
CA TYR A 137 6.56 13.43 -1.80
C TYR A 137 6.57 14.67 -2.71
N PRO A 138 5.44 15.34 -2.96
CA PRO A 138 5.45 16.50 -3.84
C PRO A 138 6.15 17.70 -3.20
N ALA A 139 5.94 17.89 -1.90
CA ALA A 139 6.55 18.95 -1.11
C ALA A 139 6.62 18.53 0.36
N LEU A 140 7.80 18.72 0.97
CA LEU A 140 8.00 18.56 2.40
C LEU A 140 8.68 19.82 2.94
N SER A 141 8.12 20.38 4.01
CA SER A 141 8.85 21.28 4.89
C SER A 141 10.00 20.52 5.57
N GLN A 142 10.95 21.27 6.14
CA GLN A 142 12.06 20.65 6.87
C GLN A 142 11.57 19.81 8.06
N VAL A 143 10.50 20.24 8.73
CA VAL A 143 9.91 19.49 9.86
C VAL A 143 9.31 18.18 9.37
N GLU A 144 8.47 18.22 8.32
CA GLU A 144 7.84 17.02 7.76
C GLU A 144 8.90 16.03 7.24
N LEU A 145 9.95 16.52 6.56
CA LEU A 145 11.05 15.68 6.10
C LEU A 145 11.71 14.90 7.24
N LEU A 146 11.99 15.57 8.36
CA LEU A 146 12.63 14.94 9.52
C LEU A 146 11.68 14.03 10.30
N ILE A 147 10.37 14.25 10.23
CA ILE A 147 9.36 13.31 10.73
C ILE A 147 9.33 12.05 9.84
N GLU A 148 9.26 12.20 8.51
CA GLU A 148 9.27 11.06 7.59
C GLU A 148 10.56 10.25 7.69
N LEU A 149 11.72 10.91 7.83
CA LEU A 149 12.99 10.24 8.12
C LEU A 149 12.91 9.34 9.35
N GLN A 150 12.27 9.80 10.42
CA GLN A 150 12.13 9.03 11.65
C GLN A 150 11.23 7.81 11.48
N HIS A 151 10.14 7.94 10.71
CA HIS A 151 9.25 6.83 10.42
C HIS A 151 9.88 5.82 9.45
N LEU A 152 10.64 6.28 8.45
CA LEU A 152 11.17 5.43 7.38
C LEU A 152 12.50 4.75 7.72
N ARG A 153 13.31 5.27 8.66
CA ARG A 153 14.67 4.78 8.92
C ARG A 153 14.79 3.28 9.20
N ASN A 154 13.74 2.63 9.71
CA ASN A 154 13.76 1.21 10.03
C ASN A 154 13.12 0.32 8.95
N MET A 155 12.66 0.90 7.84
CA MET A 155 11.85 0.18 6.83
C MET A 155 12.56 -1.03 6.22
N PHE A 156 13.89 -0.98 6.07
CA PHE A 156 14.68 -2.00 5.39
C PHE A 156 15.11 -3.19 6.26
N GLY A 157 14.93 -3.10 7.59
CA GLY A 157 15.50 -4.06 8.54
C GLY A 157 15.10 -5.51 8.26
N THR A 158 13.83 -5.75 7.93
CA THR A 158 13.30 -7.08 7.58
C THR A 158 14.02 -7.69 6.39
N LEU A 159 14.17 -6.92 5.31
CA LEU A 159 14.81 -7.38 4.07
C LEU A 159 16.28 -7.71 4.30
N TRP A 160 17.01 -6.86 5.03
CA TRP A 160 18.41 -7.11 5.36
C TRP A 160 18.60 -8.28 6.33
N GLY A 161 17.68 -8.45 7.29
CA GLY A 161 17.69 -9.59 8.21
C GLY A 161 17.51 -10.92 7.48
N GLU A 162 16.72 -10.95 6.41
CA GLU A 162 16.47 -12.16 5.61
C GLU A 162 17.56 -12.43 4.55
N CYS A 163 18.56 -11.56 4.38
CA CYS A 163 19.67 -11.77 3.45
C CYS A 163 20.71 -12.78 3.94
N VAL A 164 21.43 -13.38 2.98
CA VAL A 164 22.79 -13.89 3.20
C VAL A 164 23.67 -12.73 3.64
N ARG A 165 24.35 -12.90 4.77
CA ARG A 165 25.27 -11.91 5.34
C ARG A 165 26.70 -12.39 5.13
N GLU A 166 27.49 -11.57 4.47
CA GLU A 166 28.90 -11.83 4.29
C GLU A 166 29.73 -10.62 4.69
N ILE A 167 30.83 -10.85 5.42
CA ILE A 167 31.87 -9.86 5.65
C ILE A 167 33.13 -10.33 4.92
N VAL A 168 33.55 -9.58 3.92
CA VAL A 168 34.80 -9.83 3.19
C VAL A 168 35.92 -8.97 3.74
N SER A 169 37.12 -9.54 3.82
CA SER A 169 38.30 -8.87 4.36
C SER A 169 39.22 -8.33 3.27
N ALA A 170 39.65 -7.08 3.38
CA ALA A 170 40.70 -6.44 2.60
C ALA A 170 42.04 -6.40 3.36
N GLU A 171 42.21 -7.15 4.46
CA GLU A 171 43.43 -7.15 5.29
C GLU A 171 44.69 -7.44 4.45
N SER A 172 44.59 -8.38 3.51
CA SER A 172 45.67 -8.80 2.62
C SER A 172 45.84 -7.94 1.36
N SER A 173 44.98 -6.94 1.16
CA SER A 173 45.02 -6.01 0.02
C SER A 173 45.91 -4.80 0.34
N GLU A 174 46.66 -4.31 -0.66
CA GLU A 174 47.44 -3.06 -0.53
C GLU A 174 46.55 -1.82 -0.53
N VAL A 175 45.39 -1.92 -1.19
CA VAL A 175 44.34 -0.88 -1.20
C VAL A 175 43.26 -1.25 -0.20
N LYS A 176 42.77 -0.26 0.56
CA LYS A 176 41.70 -0.45 1.54
C LYS A 176 40.39 0.17 1.06
N PHE A 177 39.26 -0.20 1.67
CA PHE A 177 37.97 0.36 1.32
C PHE A 177 37.91 1.86 1.62
N LEU A 178 37.21 2.62 0.78
CA LEU A 178 36.95 4.04 0.99
C LEU A 178 35.66 4.28 1.80
N VAL A 179 35.58 5.45 2.44
CA VAL A 179 34.33 5.97 3.01
C VAL A 179 33.70 6.99 2.07
N THR A 180 32.39 6.94 1.91
CA THR A 180 31.62 7.86 1.07
C THR A 180 30.70 8.73 1.91
N ASP A 181 30.18 9.81 1.33
CA ASP A 181 29.10 10.60 1.93
C ASP A 181 27.72 9.92 1.89
N HIS A 182 27.67 8.70 1.33
CA HIS A 182 26.51 7.83 1.31
C HIS A 182 26.93 6.36 1.57
N PRO A 183 27.25 5.99 2.83
CA PRO A 183 27.99 4.76 3.14
C PRO A 183 27.29 3.45 2.76
N VAL A 184 25.95 3.42 2.81
CA VAL A 184 25.16 2.23 2.47
C VAL A 184 24.73 2.33 1.00
N THR A 185 25.40 1.58 0.14
CA THR A 185 25.15 1.59 -1.31
C THR A 185 24.45 0.31 -1.76
N MET A 186 23.74 0.37 -2.88
CA MET A 186 23.04 -0.78 -3.46
C MET A 186 23.61 -1.08 -4.83
N PHE A 187 23.67 -2.35 -5.21
CA PHE A 187 24.07 -2.83 -6.54
C PHE A 187 23.04 -3.83 -7.07
N ASN A 188 22.69 -3.75 -8.35
CA ASN A 188 21.90 -4.79 -9.02
C ASN A 188 22.46 -5.02 -10.44
N ALA A 189 22.85 -6.26 -10.71
CA ALA A 189 23.53 -6.63 -11.95
C ALA A 189 22.65 -6.48 -13.20
N ALA A 190 21.32 -6.60 -13.06
CA ALA A 190 20.37 -6.53 -14.18
C ALA A 190 20.15 -5.11 -14.73
N LEU A 191 20.52 -4.08 -13.96
CA LEU A 191 20.37 -2.69 -14.36
C LEU A 191 21.70 -2.12 -14.91
N PRO A 192 21.72 -1.42 -16.05
CA PRO A 192 22.92 -0.74 -16.55
C PRO A 192 23.31 0.45 -15.67
N GLU A 193 24.58 0.88 -15.69
CA GLU A 193 25.09 1.97 -14.82
C GLU A 193 24.37 3.31 -15.00
N ASN A 194 23.89 3.58 -16.21
CA ASN A 194 23.15 4.79 -16.59
C ASN A 194 21.63 4.58 -16.59
N ALA A 195 21.12 3.49 -15.99
CA ALA A 195 19.69 3.26 -15.84
C ALA A 195 19.03 4.48 -15.18
N SER A 196 17.88 4.92 -15.69
CA SER A 196 17.13 6.02 -15.08
C SER A 196 16.72 5.70 -13.63
N GLN A 197 16.55 4.41 -13.31
CA GLN A 197 16.33 3.89 -11.96
C GLN A 197 17.50 4.18 -11.00
N PHE A 198 18.69 4.50 -11.51
CA PHE A 198 19.89 4.89 -10.75
C PHE A 198 20.12 6.40 -10.70
N ALA A 199 19.31 7.18 -11.42
CA ALA A 199 19.43 8.63 -11.44
C ALA A 199 19.31 9.15 -10.01
N TYR A 200 20.21 10.06 -9.64
CA TYR A 200 20.17 10.70 -8.32
C TYR A 200 18.77 11.24 -8.04
N PRO A 201 18.20 11.02 -6.83
CA PRO A 201 18.82 10.43 -5.63
C PRO A 201 18.63 8.91 -5.48
N MET A 202 18.16 8.22 -6.51
CA MET A 202 17.72 6.83 -6.45
C MET A 202 18.88 5.83 -6.41
N ASP A 203 18.59 4.62 -5.95
CA ASP A 203 19.43 3.43 -5.98
C ASP A 203 18.56 2.25 -6.44
N PRO A 204 19.15 1.12 -6.89
CA PRO A 204 18.38 -0.09 -7.16
C PRO A 204 17.47 -0.43 -5.95
N PRO A 205 16.18 -0.73 -6.17
CA PRO A 205 15.29 -1.04 -5.07
C PRO A 205 15.75 -2.27 -4.30
N LEU A 206 15.81 -2.18 -2.96
CA LEU A 206 16.19 -3.31 -2.10
C LEU A 206 15.19 -4.47 -2.21
N THR A 207 13.96 -4.19 -2.62
CA THR A 207 12.89 -5.17 -2.81
C THR A 207 13.14 -6.10 -3.99
N TRP A 208 14.10 -5.82 -4.88
CA TRP A 208 14.38 -6.64 -6.05
C TRP A 208 15.34 -7.78 -5.74
N ASN A 209 15.12 -8.95 -6.36
CA ASN A 209 15.88 -10.17 -6.11
C ASN A 209 17.40 -9.99 -6.23
N GLY A 210 17.85 -9.33 -7.29
CA GLY A 210 19.28 -9.17 -7.60
C GLY A 210 19.96 -8.02 -6.86
N THR A 211 19.24 -7.29 -6.01
CA THR A 211 19.81 -6.14 -5.30
C THR A 211 20.64 -6.59 -4.11
N GLN A 212 21.90 -6.18 -4.08
CA GLN A 212 22.85 -6.41 -3.01
C GLN A 212 23.15 -5.10 -2.29
N SER A 213 23.18 -5.10 -0.96
CA SER A 213 23.59 -3.95 -0.16
C SER A 213 25.06 -4.05 0.23
N LEU A 214 25.80 -2.97 0.08
CA LEU A 214 27.22 -2.87 0.38
C LEU A 214 27.46 -1.78 1.43
N PHE A 215 28.15 -2.14 2.50
CA PHE A 215 28.51 -1.22 3.58
C PHE A 215 29.91 -1.55 4.10
N ALA A 216 30.88 -0.67 3.86
CA ALA A 216 32.21 -0.81 4.44
C ALA A 216 32.11 -0.59 5.95
N LEU A 217 32.45 -1.58 6.78
CA LEU A 217 32.40 -1.46 8.23
C LEU A 217 33.59 -0.64 8.75
N ASP A 218 34.75 -0.80 8.10
CA ASP A 218 35.99 -0.06 8.31
C ASP A 218 36.88 -0.17 7.05
N ALA A 219 38.15 0.25 7.14
CA ALA A 219 39.11 0.13 6.03
C ALA A 219 39.28 -1.31 5.48
N ASN A 220 39.08 -2.33 6.31
CA ASN A 220 39.41 -3.72 5.98
C ASN A 220 38.19 -4.62 5.84
N ASN A 221 36.99 -4.22 6.24
CA ASN A 221 35.84 -5.10 6.31
C ASN A 221 34.68 -4.51 5.51
N LEU A 222 34.13 -5.29 4.59
CA LEU A 222 32.95 -4.91 3.82
C LEU A 222 31.82 -5.90 4.10
N LEU A 223 30.68 -5.38 4.57
CA LEU A 223 29.44 -6.13 4.67
C LEU A 223 28.72 -6.15 3.31
N ILE A 224 28.40 -7.36 2.85
CA ILE A 224 27.60 -7.63 1.65
C ILE A 224 26.33 -8.36 2.09
N LEU A 225 25.17 -7.82 1.72
CA LEU A 225 23.86 -8.43 1.97
C LEU A 225 23.25 -8.85 0.65
N THR A 226 22.96 -10.14 0.49
CA THR A 226 22.41 -10.72 -0.75
C THR A 226 21.14 -11.50 -0.45
N HIS A 227 20.06 -11.27 -1.20
CA HIS A 227 18.82 -12.04 -1.03
C HIS A 227 19.07 -13.54 -1.22
N VAL A 228 18.55 -14.37 -0.32
CA VAL A 228 18.80 -15.82 -0.30
C VAL A 228 18.50 -16.53 -1.64
N PRO A 229 17.36 -16.27 -2.33
CA PRO A 229 17.09 -16.91 -3.62
C PRO A 229 18.15 -16.57 -4.66
N PHE A 230 18.54 -15.30 -4.77
CA PHE A 230 19.54 -14.85 -5.73
C PHE A 230 20.94 -15.36 -5.39
N ALA A 231 21.28 -15.49 -4.09
CA ALA A 231 22.54 -16.09 -3.66
C ALA A 231 22.64 -17.58 -4.04
N LYS A 232 21.53 -18.33 -3.90
CA LYS A 232 21.50 -19.78 -4.16
C LYS A 232 21.38 -20.14 -5.63
N ASP A 233 20.55 -19.42 -6.38
CA ASP A 233 20.26 -19.73 -7.78
C ASP A 233 20.10 -18.44 -8.62
N PRO A 234 21.19 -17.70 -8.85
CA PRO A 234 21.15 -16.41 -9.51
C PRO A 234 20.71 -16.47 -10.98
N ASP A 235 20.81 -17.63 -11.62
CA ASP A 235 20.51 -17.79 -13.05
C ASP A 235 19.03 -18.16 -13.27
N ARG A 236 18.33 -18.67 -12.25
CA ARG A 236 16.88 -18.93 -12.30
C ARG A 236 16.00 -17.84 -11.72
N VAL A 237 16.61 -16.88 -11.02
CA VAL A 237 15.88 -15.78 -10.39
C VAL A 237 15.99 -14.53 -11.25
N GLU A 238 14.85 -13.98 -11.64
CA GLU A 238 14.80 -12.69 -12.34
C GLU A 238 15.26 -11.56 -11.40
N ALA A 239 16.46 -11.05 -11.67
CA ALA A 239 17.18 -10.11 -10.81
C ALA A 239 16.52 -8.71 -10.76
N ALA A 240 15.79 -8.32 -11.80
CA ALA A 240 15.04 -7.06 -11.85
C ALA A 240 13.59 -7.19 -11.36
N ALA A 241 13.16 -8.36 -10.86
CA ALA A 241 11.83 -8.55 -10.29
C ALA A 241 11.82 -8.33 -8.77
N LYS A 242 10.68 -7.87 -8.24
CA LYS A 242 10.41 -7.83 -6.80
C LYS A 242 10.50 -9.25 -6.23
N ARG A 243 11.25 -9.43 -5.14
CA ARG A 243 11.39 -10.74 -4.49
C ARG A 243 10.07 -11.18 -3.86
N ILE A 244 9.94 -12.49 -3.65
CA ILE A 244 8.81 -13.07 -2.92
C ILE A 244 8.76 -12.49 -1.50
N ASN A 245 7.56 -12.10 -1.06
CA ASN A 245 7.29 -11.51 0.26
C ASN A 245 8.22 -10.31 0.60
N ALA A 246 8.49 -9.45 -0.38
CA ALA A 246 9.25 -8.21 -0.17
C ALA A 246 8.42 -7.18 0.61
N ARG A 247 8.63 -7.12 1.93
CA ARG A 247 7.91 -6.23 2.84
C ARG A 247 8.86 -5.37 3.65
N TYR A 248 8.46 -4.12 3.88
CA TYR A 248 9.08 -3.24 4.85
C TYR A 248 8.44 -3.43 6.23
N PHE A 249 9.15 -3.05 7.30
CA PHE A 249 8.66 -3.03 8.70
C PHE A 249 8.16 -4.36 9.30
N GLY A 250 8.26 -5.47 8.57
CA GLY A 250 7.76 -6.77 9.01
C GLY A 250 8.64 -7.47 10.04
N ASN A 251 8.08 -8.48 10.70
CA ASN A 251 8.82 -9.37 11.58
C ASN A 251 9.60 -10.42 10.77
N ALA A 252 10.87 -10.63 11.12
CA ALA A 252 11.73 -11.68 10.56
C ALA A 252 12.33 -12.51 11.70
N MET A 253 12.70 -13.75 11.39
CA MET A 253 13.45 -14.61 12.30
C MET A 253 14.70 -15.09 11.56
N VAL A 254 15.85 -14.97 12.21
CA VAL A 254 17.14 -15.11 11.56
C VAL A 254 18.10 -15.91 12.41
N ARG A 255 18.94 -16.70 11.75
CA ARG A 255 20.11 -17.34 12.37
C ARG A 255 21.22 -16.30 12.51
N THR A 256 21.55 -15.97 13.75
CA THR A 256 22.59 -14.99 14.11
C THR A 256 23.99 -15.58 14.06
N ASP A 257 24.10 -16.90 14.19
CA ASP A 257 25.32 -17.68 13.99
C ASP A 257 25.68 -17.85 12.51
N ALA A 258 24.71 -17.65 11.60
CA ALA A 258 24.96 -17.66 10.16
C ALA A 258 25.52 -16.31 9.66
N LEU A 259 26.85 -16.26 9.50
CA LEU A 259 27.60 -15.14 8.93
C LEU A 259 28.83 -15.66 8.16
N ILE A 260 28.93 -15.34 6.87
CA ILE A 260 30.08 -15.74 6.04
C ILE A 260 31.24 -14.75 6.25
N ARG A 261 32.44 -15.26 6.54
CA ARG A 261 33.66 -14.44 6.73
C ARG A 261 34.91 -15.03 6.07
N THR A 262 34.73 -15.97 5.15
CA THR A 262 35.80 -16.81 4.61
C THR A 262 36.62 -16.12 3.52
N ARG A 263 36.04 -15.15 2.79
CA ARG A 263 36.69 -14.51 1.64
C ARG A 263 37.59 -13.33 2.03
N ARG A 264 38.77 -13.30 1.37
CA ARG A 264 39.71 -12.18 1.39
C ARG A 264 39.79 -11.57 -0.01
N PHE A 265 39.56 -10.27 -0.12
CA PHE A 265 39.64 -9.54 -1.37
C PHE A 265 41.09 -9.09 -1.61
N ASN A 266 41.57 -9.28 -2.84
CA ASN A 266 42.86 -8.77 -3.28
C ASN A 266 42.74 -7.29 -3.70
N THR A 267 43.85 -6.69 -4.10
CA THR A 267 43.90 -5.28 -4.53
C THR A 267 42.90 -4.95 -5.63
N ASP A 268 42.80 -5.77 -6.69
CA ASP A 268 41.89 -5.53 -7.80
C ASP A 268 40.41 -5.61 -7.38
N HIS A 269 40.07 -6.56 -6.50
CA HIS A 269 38.72 -6.68 -5.95
C HIS A 269 38.34 -5.45 -5.11
N VAL A 270 39.25 -4.94 -4.27
CA VAL A 270 38.99 -3.74 -3.46
C VAL A 270 38.87 -2.51 -4.34
N ILE A 271 39.72 -2.37 -5.37
CA ILE A 271 39.61 -1.28 -6.36
C ILE A 271 38.25 -1.30 -7.05
N ALA A 272 37.78 -2.47 -7.49
CA ALA A 272 36.47 -2.60 -8.15
C ALA A 272 35.32 -2.19 -7.22
N VAL A 273 35.34 -2.61 -5.96
CA VAL A 273 34.35 -2.18 -4.96
C VAL A 273 34.44 -0.67 -4.73
N ASN A 274 35.64 -0.12 -4.57
CA ASN A 274 35.84 1.32 -4.37
C ASN A 274 35.33 2.15 -5.57
N ALA A 275 35.50 1.68 -6.81
CA ALA A 275 34.92 2.31 -7.99
C ALA A 275 33.39 2.38 -7.88
N TRP A 276 32.75 1.28 -7.47
CA TRP A 276 31.31 1.27 -7.25
C TRP A 276 30.89 2.23 -6.13
N LEU A 277 31.52 2.14 -4.94
CA LEU A 277 31.23 3.01 -3.81
C LEU A 277 31.34 4.49 -4.20
N LYS A 278 32.43 4.86 -4.89
CA LYS A 278 32.64 6.23 -5.41
C LYS A 278 31.57 6.64 -6.41
N SER A 279 31.16 5.75 -7.32
CA SER A 279 30.10 6.03 -8.30
C SER A 279 28.72 6.29 -7.66
N ARG A 280 28.50 5.79 -6.44
CA ARG A 280 27.24 5.95 -5.70
C ARG A 280 27.27 7.07 -4.66
N ALA A 281 28.45 7.65 -4.41
CA ALA A 281 28.61 8.83 -3.58
C ALA A 281 27.93 10.06 -4.23
N ARG A 282 27.48 11.01 -3.41
CA ARG A 282 26.87 12.25 -3.90
C ARG A 282 27.94 13.28 -4.28
N ARG A 283 28.88 13.53 -3.39
CA ARG A 283 29.86 14.61 -3.48
C ARG A 283 31.20 14.28 -2.87
N TYR A 284 31.28 13.56 -1.75
CA TYR A 284 32.55 13.35 -1.08
C TYR A 284 32.91 11.86 -0.93
N VAL A 285 34.20 11.59 -1.07
CA VAL A 285 34.83 10.31 -0.70
C VAL A 285 36.11 10.58 0.09
N ALA A 286 36.46 9.67 1.00
CA ALA A 286 37.71 9.75 1.74
C ALA A 286 38.39 8.38 1.92
N ALA A 287 39.71 8.40 2.01
CA ALA A 287 40.56 7.22 2.16
C ALA A 287 41.87 7.60 2.87
N ALA A 288 42.60 6.62 3.42
CA ALA A 288 43.86 6.90 4.12
C ALA A 288 44.99 7.36 3.18
N GLU A 289 44.98 6.92 1.93
CA GLU A 289 45.96 7.30 0.91
C GLU A 289 45.29 8.02 -0.28
N THR A 290 46.03 8.91 -0.93
CA THR A 290 45.50 9.71 -2.06
C THR A 290 45.14 8.86 -3.27
N ASP A 291 45.96 7.85 -3.55
CA ASP A 291 45.83 7.07 -4.79
C ASP A 291 44.59 6.17 -4.76
N TRP A 292 44.16 5.76 -3.56
CA TRP A 292 42.95 4.95 -3.35
C TRP A 292 41.67 5.72 -3.70
N LEU A 293 41.71 7.06 -3.77
CA LEU A 293 40.57 7.90 -4.14
C LEU A 293 40.28 7.88 -5.64
N TYR A 294 41.14 7.28 -6.47
CA TYR A 294 41.03 7.23 -7.92
C TYR A 294 40.99 5.78 -8.43
N PRO A 295 40.02 4.96 -8.00
CA PRO A 295 39.91 3.59 -8.48
C PRO A 295 39.75 3.53 -10.01
N GLU A 296 39.17 4.55 -10.64
CA GLU A 296 39.03 4.68 -12.10
C GLU A 296 40.36 4.78 -12.86
N ALA A 297 41.49 5.06 -12.19
CA ALA A 297 42.81 5.02 -12.80
C ALA A 297 43.27 3.58 -13.15
N HIS A 298 42.58 2.59 -12.59
CA HIS A 298 42.81 1.17 -12.85
C HIS A 298 41.72 0.62 -13.79
N ARG A 299 42.05 -0.47 -14.50
CA ARG A 299 41.09 -1.16 -15.36
C ARG A 299 39.96 -1.74 -14.52
N GLN A 300 38.74 -1.25 -14.75
CA GLN A 300 37.55 -1.77 -14.08
C GLN A 300 37.15 -3.12 -14.68
N PRO A 301 36.71 -4.08 -13.85
CA PRO A 301 36.12 -5.32 -14.35
C PRO A 301 34.82 -5.00 -15.10
N GLU A 302 34.46 -5.87 -16.04
CA GLU A 302 33.12 -5.83 -16.61
C GLU A 302 32.05 -6.03 -15.53
N ARG A 303 30.87 -5.44 -15.74
CA ARG A 303 29.78 -5.49 -14.78
C ARG A 303 29.39 -6.91 -14.35
N ALA A 304 29.44 -7.87 -15.29
CA ALA A 304 29.15 -9.27 -15.00
C ALA A 304 30.20 -9.88 -14.04
N ALA A 305 31.48 -9.54 -14.22
CA ALA A 305 32.55 -9.97 -13.34
C ALA A 305 32.45 -9.30 -11.96
N PHE A 306 32.07 -8.02 -11.90
CA PHE A 306 31.79 -7.35 -10.62
C PHE A 306 30.59 -7.97 -9.89
N ALA A 307 29.52 -8.30 -10.62
CA ALA A 307 28.37 -9.01 -10.07
C ALA A 307 28.79 -10.39 -9.51
N GLN A 308 29.63 -11.14 -10.23
CA GLN A 308 30.17 -12.41 -9.75
C GLN A 308 31.06 -12.23 -8.50
N LEU A 309 31.88 -11.18 -8.44
CA LEU A 309 32.70 -10.85 -7.27
C LEU A 309 31.83 -10.63 -6.01
N LEU A 310 30.69 -9.97 -6.15
CA LEU A 310 29.79 -9.71 -5.03
C LEU A 310 28.96 -10.92 -4.59
N ARG A 311 28.92 -12.00 -5.37
CA ARG A 311 28.18 -13.22 -4.97
C ARG A 311 28.87 -13.89 -3.78
N PRO A 312 28.10 -14.33 -2.77
CA PRO A 312 28.66 -15.12 -1.67
C PRO A 312 29.16 -16.49 -2.18
N PRO A 313 30.15 -17.12 -1.51
CA PRO A 313 30.64 -18.43 -1.89
C PRO A 313 29.55 -19.50 -1.75
N SER A 314 29.29 -20.25 -2.83
CA SER A 314 28.18 -21.23 -2.90
C SER A 314 28.29 -22.34 -1.84
N GLY A 315 29.50 -22.69 -1.41
CA GLY A 315 29.75 -23.70 -0.38
C GLY A 315 29.31 -23.29 1.04
N ASP A 316 29.16 -21.98 1.32
CA ASP A 316 28.88 -21.46 2.66
C ASP A 316 27.40 -21.04 2.83
N LEU A 317 26.53 -21.41 1.87
CA LEU A 317 25.11 -21.02 1.87
C LEU A 317 24.18 -21.93 2.70
N TRP A 318 24.71 -23.03 3.25
CA TRP A 318 23.92 -24.05 3.97
C TRP A 318 23.22 -23.50 5.23
N GLY A 319 23.75 -22.43 5.83
CA GLY A 319 23.17 -21.77 7.00
C GLY A 319 21.99 -20.82 6.68
N TYR A 320 21.66 -20.61 5.41
CA TYR A 320 20.65 -19.64 4.96
C TYR A 320 19.46 -20.31 4.26
N GLY A 321 18.27 -19.73 4.47
CA GLY A 321 17.00 -20.24 3.93
C GLY A 321 16.45 -21.43 4.70
N GLY A 322 15.63 -22.25 4.03
CA GLY A 322 14.92 -23.36 4.65
C GLY A 322 13.66 -22.91 5.41
N GLU A 323 13.15 -23.79 6.26
CA GLU A 323 11.98 -23.55 7.11
C GLU A 323 12.39 -23.60 8.58
N ILE A 324 11.84 -22.71 9.40
CA ILE A 324 12.06 -22.65 10.84
C ILE A 324 10.73 -22.98 11.53
N TYR A 325 10.75 -24.00 12.37
CA TYR A 325 9.64 -24.39 13.24
C TYR A 325 9.99 -23.98 14.67
N ILE A 326 9.07 -23.28 15.33
CA ILE A 326 9.24 -22.74 16.68
C ILE A 326 8.30 -23.51 17.60
N GLY A 327 8.80 -24.01 18.73
CA GLY A 327 7.97 -24.49 19.82
C GLY A 327 7.98 -23.49 20.97
N TYR A 328 6.81 -23.09 21.44
CA TYR A 328 6.65 -22.19 22.59
C TYR A 328 6.39 -22.99 23.87
N GLU A 329 6.67 -22.39 25.04
CA GLU A 329 6.49 -23.04 26.35
C GLU A 329 5.03 -23.43 26.63
N ASP A 330 4.06 -22.73 26.02
CA ASP A 330 2.63 -23.01 26.13
C ASP A 330 2.16 -24.16 25.22
N GLY A 331 3.07 -24.79 24.46
CA GLY A 331 2.77 -25.86 23.51
C GLY A 331 2.28 -25.38 22.14
N SER A 332 2.13 -24.06 21.94
CA SER A 332 1.88 -23.51 20.62
C SER A 332 3.13 -23.61 19.74
N HIS A 333 2.94 -23.46 18.43
CA HIS A 333 4.02 -23.52 17.46
C HIS A 333 3.99 -22.32 16.52
N GLY A 334 5.16 -21.95 16.01
CA GLY A 334 5.35 -20.94 14.99
C GLY A 334 6.06 -21.51 13.78
N TYR A 335 5.91 -20.86 12.63
CA TYR A 335 6.55 -21.24 11.38
C TYR A 335 7.13 -20.00 10.70
N ARG A 336 8.30 -20.15 10.06
CA ARG A 336 8.87 -19.20 9.10
C ARG A 336 9.47 -19.92 7.91
N ASP A 337 9.13 -19.53 6.70
CA ASP A 337 9.90 -19.94 5.52
C ASP A 337 11.10 -19.01 5.27
N GLN A 338 11.87 -19.28 4.21
CA GLN A 338 13.03 -18.47 3.83
C GLN A 338 12.70 -17.02 3.42
N TYR A 339 11.42 -16.70 3.21
CA TYR A 339 10.92 -15.37 2.88
C TYR A 339 10.24 -14.70 4.09
N GLY A 340 10.26 -15.34 5.26
CA GLY A 340 9.66 -14.87 6.51
C GLY A 340 8.14 -15.05 6.62
N ARG A 341 7.50 -15.80 5.72
CA ARG A 341 6.05 -16.10 5.77
C ARG A 341 5.72 -16.93 7.01
N THR A 342 4.58 -16.67 7.64
CA THR A 342 4.14 -17.35 8.87
C THR A 342 3.36 -18.64 8.66
N SER A 343 2.95 -18.93 7.43
CA SER A 343 2.16 -20.12 7.10
C SER A 343 2.39 -20.53 5.65
N LYS A 344 1.88 -21.72 5.31
CA LYS A 344 1.85 -22.27 3.95
C LYS A 344 0.59 -21.87 3.17
N ASP A 345 -0.23 -20.96 3.69
CA ASP A 345 -1.52 -20.59 3.06
C ASP A 345 -1.35 -19.98 1.67
N HIS A 346 -0.16 -19.44 1.37
CA HIS A 346 0.19 -18.93 0.05
C HIS A 346 0.13 -20.00 -1.06
N GLU A 347 0.32 -21.28 -0.73
CA GLU A 347 0.23 -22.41 -1.66
C GLU A 347 -1.20 -22.56 -2.23
N VAL A 348 -2.23 -22.12 -1.49
CA VAL A 348 -3.65 -22.19 -1.91
C VAL A 348 -3.95 -21.22 -3.07
N VAL A 349 -3.21 -20.12 -3.15
CA VAL A 349 -3.39 -19.07 -4.16
C VAL A 349 -2.25 -19.04 -5.18
N GLU A 350 -1.39 -20.07 -5.19
CA GLU A 350 -0.33 -20.22 -6.17
C GLU A 350 -0.90 -20.62 -7.54
N LYS A 351 -0.25 -20.16 -8.60
CA LYS A 351 -0.49 -20.60 -9.97
C LYS A 351 0.83 -20.85 -10.67
N GLN A 352 0.82 -21.79 -11.61
CA GLN A 352 2.00 -22.05 -12.42
C GLN A 352 2.09 -21.00 -13.53
N PRO A 353 3.20 -20.25 -13.63
CA PRO A 353 3.43 -19.36 -14.76
C PRO A 353 3.61 -20.20 -16.04
N PRO A 354 3.34 -19.64 -17.23
CA PRO A 354 3.56 -20.34 -18.49
C PRO A 354 5.04 -20.69 -18.66
N SER A 355 5.31 -21.86 -19.24
CA SER A 355 6.67 -22.34 -19.51
C SER A 355 7.37 -21.58 -20.62
N GLU A 356 6.60 -20.96 -21.52
CA GLU A 356 7.08 -20.16 -22.64
C GLU A 356 6.44 -18.77 -22.59
N PRO A 357 7.08 -17.74 -23.16
CA PRO A 357 6.48 -16.42 -23.27
C PRO A 357 5.14 -16.48 -24.03
N PRO A 358 4.05 -15.89 -23.49
CA PRO A 358 2.76 -15.86 -24.17
C PRO A 358 2.80 -15.02 -25.45
N MET A 359 1.95 -15.36 -26.42
CA MET A 359 1.74 -14.55 -27.62
C MET A 359 0.83 -13.35 -27.32
N PRO A 360 0.87 -12.25 -28.11
CA PRO A 360 0.08 -11.05 -27.83
C PRO A 360 -1.43 -11.28 -27.67
N ASP A 361 -2.01 -12.18 -28.46
CA ASP A 361 -3.45 -12.47 -28.44
C ASP A 361 -3.87 -13.50 -27.37
N ASP A 362 -2.90 -14.13 -26.69
CA ASP A 362 -3.19 -15.09 -25.61
C ASP A 362 -3.74 -14.35 -24.37
N ASP A 363 -4.51 -15.06 -23.55
CA ASP A 363 -4.91 -14.55 -22.24
C ASP A 363 -3.68 -14.17 -21.41
N CYS A 364 -3.71 -12.97 -20.84
CA CYS A 364 -2.57 -12.50 -20.06
C CYS A 364 -2.38 -13.39 -18.81
N PRO A 365 -1.18 -13.99 -18.59
CA PRO A 365 -0.93 -14.86 -17.44
C PRO A 365 -1.09 -14.18 -16.09
N CYS A 366 -1.09 -12.84 -16.05
CA CYS A 366 -1.33 -12.10 -14.82
C CYS A 366 -2.77 -12.26 -14.29
N GLY A 367 -3.70 -12.73 -15.12
CA GLY A 367 -5.10 -12.95 -14.74
C GLY A 367 -5.94 -11.68 -14.69
N SER A 368 -5.60 -10.64 -15.47
CA SER A 368 -6.41 -9.41 -15.57
C SER A 368 -7.72 -9.63 -16.31
N GLY A 369 -7.75 -10.57 -17.26
CA GLY A 369 -8.85 -10.77 -18.20
C GLY A 369 -8.63 -10.17 -19.58
N ASP A 370 -7.54 -9.43 -19.77
CA ASP A 370 -7.15 -8.88 -21.05
C ASP A 370 -6.16 -9.81 -21.76
N THR A 371 -5.95 -9.58 -23.05
CA THR A 371 -4.89 -10.23 -23.82
C THR A 371 -3.49 -9.79 -23.33
N PHE A 372 -2.47 -10.64 -23.51
CA PHE A 372 -1.11 -10.34 -23.08
C PHE A 372 -0.58 -9.04 -23.71
N GLY A 373 -0.85 -8.84 -25.00
CA GLY A 373 -0.40 -7.67 -25.77
C GLY A 373 -1.00 -6.35 -25.31
N SER A 374 -2.23 -6.38 -24.80
CA SER A 374 -2.89 -5.20 -24.20
C SER A 374 -2.60 -5.02 -22.71
N CYS A 375 -1.94 -5.99 -22.06
CA CYS A 375 -1.78 -6.01 -20.61
C CYS A 375 -0.31 -5.96 -20.14
N CYS A 376 0.40 -7.09 -20.16
CA CYS A 376 1.74 -7.20 -19.57
C CYS A 376 2.87 -7.05 -20.58
N GLU A 377 2.63 -7.28 -21.87
CA GLU A 377 3.63 -7.11 -22.92
C GLU A 377 4.27 -5.71 -22.92
N PRO A 378 3.51 -4.59 -22.90
CA PRO A 378 4.10 -3.24 -22.96
C PRO A 378 4.77 -2.82 -21.64
N LEU A 379 4.61 -3.61 -20.57
CA LEU A 379 5.14 -3.29 -19.26
C LEU A 379 6.52 -3.94 -19.06
N PRO A 380 7.48 -3.21 -18.48
CA PRO A 380 8.72 -3.82 -18.03
C PRO A 380 8.44 -4.82 -16.89
N ILE A 381 9.31 -5.81 -16.72
CA ILE A 381 9.10 -6.95 -15.81
C ILE A 381 8.76 -6.51 -14.38
N TRP A 382 9.43 -5.49 -13.85
CA TRP A 382 9.21 -4.98 -12.49
C TRP A 382 7.85 -4.29 -12.28
N GLU A 383 7.14 -3.93 -13.35
CA GLU A 383 5.80 -3.33 -13.30
C GLU A 383 4.69 -4.34 -13.58
N ARG A 384 5.02 -5.55 -14.07
CA ARG A 384 4.03 -6.60 -14.35
C ARG A 384 3.42 -7.10 -13.04
N ALA A 385 2.12 -7.37 -13.08
CA ALA A 385 1.47 -8.09 -11.99
C ALA A 385 2.00 -9.54 -11.92
N PRO A 386 2.05 -10.16 -10.73
CA PRO A 386 2.60 -11.51 -10.57
C PRO A 386 1.91 -12.57 -11.43
N TRP A 387 2.70 -13.47 -12.03
CA TRP A 387 2.21 -14.62 -12.79
C TRP A 387 2.17 -15.91 -11.98
N THR A 388 2.69 -15.89 -10.74
CA THR A 388 2.83 -17.07 -9.89
C THR A 388 1.76 -17.16 -8.80
N VAL A 389 0.89 -16.14 -8.68
CA VAL A 389 -0.21 -16.13 -7.72
C VAL A 389 -1.49 -15.60 -8.36
N LEU A 390 -2.64 -16.04 -7.86
CA LEU A 390 -3.94 -15.59 -8.32
C LEU A 390 -4.08 -14.07 -8.19
N SER A 391 -4.54 -13.46 -9.27
CA SER A 391 -4.86 -12.03 -9.38
C SER A 391 -6.04 -11.64 -8.48
N LEU A 392 -6.24 -10.34 -8.30
CA LEU A 392 -7.44 -9.80 -7.65
C LEU A 392 -8.73 -10.32 -8.31
N ARG A 393 -8.81 -10.27 -9.64
CA ARG A 393 -9.98 -10.74 -10.40
C ARG A 393 -10.17 -12.25 -10.28
N GLU A 394 -9.10 -13.03 -10.40
CA GLU A 394 -9.17 -14.50 -10.25
C GLU A 394 -9.70 -14.89 -8.87
N ARG A 395 -9.26 -14.19 -7.81
CA ARG A 395 -9.78 -14.38 -6.44
C ARG A 395 -11.26 -13.98 -6.34
N ASN A 396 -11.68 -12.87 -6.94
CA ASN A 396 -13.09 -12.46 -6.96
C ASN A 396 -13.97 -13.50 -7.67
N LEU A 397 -13.56 -14.01 -8.83
CA LEU A 397 -14.30 -15.03 -9.58
C LEU A 397 -14.39 -16.35 -8.79
N ARG A 398 -13.30 -16.78 -8.16
CA ARG A 398 -13.31 -17.97 -7.28
C ARG A 398 -14.22 -17.78 -6.08
N PHE A 399 -14.23 -16.59 -5.46
CA PHE A 399 -15.11 -16.30 -4.34
C PHE A 399 -16.59 -16.33 -4.75
N ILE A 400 -16.95 -15.73 -5.89
CA ILE A 400 -18.31 -15.81 -6.46
C ILE A 400 -18.71 -17.25 -6.68
N ASN A 401 -17.89 -18.03 -7.39
CA ASN A 401 -18.20 -19.44 -7.66
C ASN A 401 -18.38 -20.24 -6.37
N ALA A 402 -17.54 -19.98 -5.35
CA ALA A 402 -17.67 -20.61 -4.05
C ALA A 402 -18.95 -20.18 -3.32
N LEU A 403 -19.33 -18.90 -3.39
CA LEU A 403 -20.57 -18.37 -2.82
C LEU A 403 -21.80 -19.07 -3.42
N PHE A 404 -21.89 -19.14 -4.75
CA PHE A 404 -23.00 -19.83 -5.44
C PHE A 404 -23.05 -21.32 -5.10
N ASN A 405 -21.90 -22.00 -5.09
CA ASN A 405 -21.84 -23.43 -4.78
C ASN A 405 -22.18 -23.74 -3.32
N VAL A 406 -21.66 -22.98 -2.35
CA VAL A 406 -21.92 -23.22 -0.92
C VAL A 406 -23.35 -22.87 -0.54
N LEU A 407 -23.93 -21.84 -1.16
CA LEU A 407 -25.34 -21.47 -0.94
C LEU A 407 -26.33 -22.27 -1.80
N GLU A 408 -25.84 -23.22 -2.60
CA GLU A 408 -26.66 -24.09 -3.46
C GLU A 408 -27.58 -23.29 -4.40
N LEU A 409 -27.06 -22.17 -4.91
CA LEU A 409 -27.77 -21.28 -5.82
C LEU A 409 -27.69 -21.81 -7.25
N ALA A 410 -28.79 -22.39 -7.74
CA ALA A 410 -29.01 -22.72 -9.14
C ALA A 410 -30.01 -21.74 -9.79
N PRO A 411 -30.08 -21.64 -11.13
CA PRO A 411 -30.95 -20.68 -11.83
C PRO A 411 -32.44 -20.74 -11.44
N ASP A 412 -32.93 -21.88 -10.98
CA ASP A 412 -34.31 -22.14 -10.57
C ASP A 412 -34.54 -22.08 -9.05
N VAL A 413 -33.49 -21.85 -8.25
CA VAL A 413 -33.59 -21.75 -6.80
C VAL A 413 -33.85 -20.30 -6.39
N PRO A 414 -35.01 -19.98 -5.79
CA PRO A 414 -35.30 -18.62 -5.37
C PRO A 414 -34.44 -18.20 -4.17
N TRP A 415 -34.12 -16.92 -4.06
CA TRP A 415 -33.33 -16.38 -2.94
C TRP A 415 -33.97 -16.67 -1.56
N THR A 416 -35.29 -16.78 -1.49
CA THR A 416 -36.03 -17.17 -0.28
C THR A 416 -35.63 -18.55 0.25
N HIS A 417 -35.09 -19.43 -0.59
CA HIS A 417 -34.47 -20.69 -0.16
C HIS A 417 -33.30 -20.43 0.80
N VAL A 418 -32.37 -19.54 0.43
CA VAL A 418 -31.22 -19.18 1.29
C VAL A 418 -31.72 -18.50 2.56
N GLN A 419 -32.65 -17.55 2.46
CA GLN A 419 -33.18 -16.82 3.61
C GLN A 419 -33.82 -17.74 4.67
N ARG A 420 -34.40 -18.88 4.25
CA ARG A 420 -35.03 -19.85 5.16
C ARG A 420 -34.08 -20.94 5.64
N ASN A 421 -33.10 -21.35 4.81
CA ASN A 421 -32.30 -22.55 5.06
C ASN A 421 -30.81 -22.31 5.33
N LEU A 422 -30.34 -21.05 5.38
CA LEU A 422 -28.95 -20.72 5.68
C LEU A 422 -28.42 -21.39 6.97
N THR A 423 -27.44 -22.27 6.80
CA THR A 423 -26.83 -23.03 7.90
C THR A 423 -25.60 -22.34 8.48
N ASP A 424 -25.27 -22.69 9.72
CA ASP A 424 -24.08 -22.24 10.43
C ASP A 424 -22.79 -22.63 9.69
N GLU A 425 -22.76 -23.86 9.12
CA GLU A 425 -21.61 -24.35 8.36
C GLU A 425 -21.44 -23.59 7.03
N GLN A 426 -22.52 -23.22 6.33
CA GLN A 426 -22.40 -22.40 5.12
C GLN A 426 -21.79 -21.03 5.43
N VAL A 427 -22.22 -20.38 6.52
CA VAL A 427 -21.67 -19.09 6.97
C VAL A 427 -20.18 -19.25 7.30
N ALA A 428 -19.83 -20.20 8.17
CA ALA A 428 -18.45 -20.42 8.59
C ALA A 428 -17.54 -20.78 7.40
N ARG A 429 -18.01 -21.63 6.49
CA ARG A 429 -17.26 -22.06 5.30
C ARG A 429 -16.95 -20.90 4.36
N ILE A 430 -17.89 -20.00 4.08
CA ILE A 430 -17.64 -18.85 3.20
C ILE A 430 -16.69 -17.83 3.86
N HIS A 431 -16.81 -17.60 5.17
CA HIS A 431 -15.84 -16.75 5.88
C HIS A 431 -14.43 -17.34 5.88
N ARG A 432 -14.28 -18.67 6.04
CA ARG A 432 -12.98 -19.37 5.87
C ARG A 432 -12.45 -19.18 4.44
N LEU A 433 -13.29 -19.35 3.43
CA LEU A 433 -12.90 -19.19 2.02
C LEU A 433 -12.47 -17.76 1.70
N SER A 434 -13.21 -16.74 2.16
CA SER A 434 -12.83 -15.32 2.04
C SER A 434 -11.42 -15.12 2.61
N GLN A 435 -11.14 -15.64 3.81
CA GLN A 435 -9.83 -15.54 4.43
C GLN A 435 -8.72 -16.28 3.67
N TRP A 436 -8.99 -17.50 3.17
CA TRP A 436 -8.01 -18.34 2.46
C TRP A 436 -7.60 -17.75 1.11
N LEU A 437 -8.46 -16.98 0.46
CA LEU A 437 -8.11 -16.23 -0.75
C LEU A 437 -7.18 -15.04 -0.46
N TRP A 438 -6.96 -14.69 0.81
CA TRP A 438 -6.10 -13.59 1.23
C TRP A 438 -5.13 -14.01 2.35
N PRO A 439 -4.13 -14.87 2.05
CA PRO A 439 -3.06 -15.21 3.00
C PRO A 439 -2.38 -13.98 3.60
N ALA A 440 -1.88 -14.08 4.83
CA ALA A 440 -1.29 -12.96 5.57
C ALA A 440 -0.04 -12.36 4.92
N ASP A 441 0.62 -13.10 4.03
CA ASP A 441 1.78 -12.69 3.25
C ASP A 441 1.41 -12.14 1.85
N THR A 442 0.12 -11.91 1.59
CA THR A 442 -0.33 -11.33 0.31
C THR A 442 0.23 -9.92 0.12
N ASP A 443 1.03 -9.71 -0.94
CA ASP A 443 1.40 -8.39 -1.44
C ASP A 443 0.23 -7.78 -2.22
N LEU A 444 -0.71 -7.16 -1.51
CA LEU A 444 -1.93 -6.61 -2.12
C LEU A 444 -1.60 -5.53 -3.16
N ALA A 445 -0.58 -4.69 -2.93
CA ALA A 445 -0.16 -3.66 -3.88
C ALA A 445 0.35 -4.25 -5.21
N ALA A 446 0.96 -5.45 -5.17
CA ALA A 446 1.34 -6.18 -6.38
C ALA A 446 0.12 -6.66 -7.19
N LEU A 447 -0.99 -7.00 -6.52
CA LEU A 447 -2.21 -7.55 -7.13
C LEU A 447 -3.22 -6.49 -7.60
N LEU A 448 -3.13 -5.28 -7.06
CA LEU A 448 -3.95 -4.15 -7.51
C LEU A 448 -3.64 -3.81 -8.99
N PRO A 449 -4.65 -3.41 -9.79
CA PRO A 449 -4.45 -3.03 -11.18
C PRO A 449 -3.35 -1.97 -11.34
N LYS A 450 -2.51 -2.12 -12.36
CA LYS A 450 -1.36 -1.23 -12.55
C LYS A 450 -1.75 0.01 -13.33
N ARG A 451 -1.19 1.16 -12.97
CA ARG A 451 -1.43 2.44 -13.66
C ARG A 451 -1.21 2.38 -15.16
N ARG A 452 -0.16 1.68 -15.58
CA ARG A 452 0.29 1.60 -16.97
C ARG A 452 -0.40 0.51 -17.78
N SER A 453 -1.20 -0.37 -17.15
CA SER A 453 -1.93 -1.44 -17.86
C SER A 453 -3.19 -0.94 -18.61
N GLY A 454 -3.22 0.35 -19.01
CA GLY A 454 -4.36 0.99 -19.67
C GLY A 454 -5.59 1.21 -18.78
N GLY A 455 -6.58 1.94 -19.32
CA GLY A 455 -7.91 2.14 -18.74
C GLY A 455 -8.05 3.21 -17.65
N VAL A 456 -9.21 3.87 -17.60
CA VAL A 456 -9.59 4.81 -16.55
C VAL A 456 -10.33 4.07 -15.45
N ARG A 457 -9.79 4.15 -14.23
CA ARG A 457 -10.33 3.50 -13.05
C ARG A 457 -10.94 4.51 -12.09
N ALA A 458 -11.95 4.09 -11.34
CA ALA A 458 -12.47 4.79 -10.18
C ALA A 458 -12.33 3.91 -8.93
N ILE A 459 -12.03 4.49 -7.78
CA ILE A 459 -12.24 3.87 -6.48
C ILE A 459 -13.46 4.52 -5.83
N TYR A 460 -14.40 3.70 -5.40
CA TYR A 460 -15.53 4.17 -4.62
C TYR A 460 -15.13 4.34 -3.15
N MET A 461 -15.01 5.60 -2.71
CA MET A 461 -14.76 5.99 -1.34
C MET A 461 -16.09 6.15 -0.60
N GLY A 462 -16.67 5.02 -0.17
CA GLY A 462 -17.95 5.00 0.53
C GLY A 462 -18.32 3.63 1.05
N LEU A 463 -19.61 3.39 1.28
CA LEU A 463 -20.14 2.21 1.97
C LEU A 463 -20.25 0.98 1.07
N SER A 464 -19.77 -0.16 1.54
CA SER A 464 -19.98 -1.46 0.91
C SER A 464 -21.33 -2.05 1.33
N ASP A 465 -22.43 -1.47 0.85
CA ASP A 465 -23.80 -1.91 1.15
C ASP A 465 -24.58 -2.27 -0.13
N PRO A 466 -25.23 -3.45 -0.21
CA PRO A 466 -25.95 -3.88 -1.40
C PRO A 466 -27.09 -2.94 -1.82
N ARG A 467 -27.70 -2.20 -0.88
CA ARG A 467 -28.80 -1.26 -1.16
C ARG A 467 -28.36 -0.04 -1.98
N LEU A 468 -27.08 0.28 -1.95
CA LEU A 468 -26.52 1.47 -2.62
C LEU A 468 -25.79 1.15 -3.94
N LEU A 469 -25.63 -0.13 -4.30
CA LEU A 469 -24.81 -0.56 -5.43
C LEU A 469 -25.27 0.01 -6.78
N GLY A 470 -26.57 0.23 -6.96
CA GLY A 470 -27.10 0.78 -8.20
C GLY A 470 -26.53 2.16 -8.51
N GLU A 471 -26.64 3.08 -7.55
CA GLU A 471 -26.17 4.46 -7.68
C GLU A 471 -24.65 4.58 -7.56
N ASN A 472 -24.03 3.76 -6.68
CA ASN A 472 -22.64 3.96 -6.29
C ASN A 472 -21.62 3.11 -7.06
N VAL A 473 -22.09 2.09 -7.78
CA VAL A 473 -21.20 1.17 -8.52
C VAL A 473 -21.71 0.92 -9.93
N ALA A 474 -22.94 0.41 -10.09
CA ALA A 474 -23.45 0.02 -11.40
C ALA A 474 -23.53 1.22 -12.37
N ALA A 475 -24.02 2.36 -11.88
CA ALA A 475 -24.12 3.58 -12.66
C ALA A 475 -22.76 4.16 -13.13
N LEU A 476 -21.66 3.81 -12.44
CA LEU A 476 -20.32 4.26 -12.77
C LEU A 476 -19.63 3.39 -13.83
N CYS A 477 -20.09 2.15 -14.04
CA CYS A 477 -19.44 1.19 -14.94
C CYS A 477 -19.45 1.59 -16.42
N PRO A 478 -20.45 2.33 -16.95
CA PRO A 478 -20.37 2.89 -18.30
C PRO A 478 -19.45 4.12 -18.42
N VAL A 479 -19.05 4.72 -17.29
CA VAL A 479 -18.22 5.94 -17.23
C VAL A 479 -16.73 5.61 -17.09
N PHE A 480 -16.42 4.52 -16.38
CA PHE A 480 -15.06 4.07 -16.09
C PHE A 480 -14.82 2.66 -16.63
N ASP A 481 -13.59 2.37 -17.06
CA ASP A 481 -13.23 1.01 -17.51
C ASP A 481 -13.30 -0.01 -16.37
N GLN A 482 -12.95 0.43 -15.15
CA GLN A 482 -13.00 -0.38 -13.92
C GLN A 482 -13.38 0.45 -12.70
N VAL A 483 -14.24 -0.10 -11.84
CA VAL A 483 -14.62 0.46 -10.53
C VAL A 483 -14.11 -0.47 -9.42
N LEU A 484 -13.30 0.07 -8.51
CA LEU A 484 -12.74 -0.61 -7.35
C LEU A 484 -13.65 -0.40 -6.15
N VAL A 485 -14.08 -1.49 -5.52
CA VAL A 485 -14.99 -1.46 -4.35
C VAL A 485 -14.42 -2.33 -3.25
N MET A 486 -14.53 -1.89 -2.00
CA MET A 486 -14.03 -2.68 -0.86
C MET A 486 -14.97 -3.83 -0.52
N ASP A 487 -14.40 -4.98 -0.15
CA ASP A 487 -15.14 -6.18 0.25
C ASP A 487 -15.97 -5.93 1.53
N PRO A 488 -17.27 -6.29 1.56
CA PRO A 488 -18.10 -6.21 2.76
C PRO A 488 -17.77 -7.29 3.82
N PHE A 489 -17.03 -8.35 3.48
CA PHE A 489 -16.65 -9.39 4.44
C PHE A 489 -15.45 -8.96 5.32
N MET A 490 -15.52 -9.23 6.62
CA MET A 490 -14.36 -9.17 7.55
C MET A 490 -13.66 -10.52 7.63
N PHE A 491 -12.33 -10.50 7.69
CA PHE A 491 -11.55 -11.71 7.95
C PHE A 491 -11.69 -12.15 9.41
N ALA A 492 -12.19 -13.36 9.61
CA ALA A 492 -12.43 -13.94 10.93
C ALA A 492 -11.17 -14.00 11.81
N ARG A 493 -9.98 -14.25 11.21
CA ARG A 493 -8.69 -14.22 11.94
C ARG A 493 -8.36 -12.89 12.62
N ASN A 494 -9.00 -11.79 12.21
CA ASN A 494 -8.79 -10.46 12.79
C ASN A 494 -9.79 -10.16 13.92
N LEU A 495 -10.70 -11.07 14.24
CA LEU A 495 -11.72 -10.94 15.26
C LEU A 495 -11.40 -11.82 16.46
N ARG A 496 -11.87 -11.41 17.64
CA ARG A 496 -11.82 -12.27 18.82
C ARG A 496 -12.69 -13.52 18.59
N PRO A 497 -12.37 -14.67 19.18
CA PRO A 497 -13.13 -15.90 18.99
C PRO A 497 -14.64 -15.74 19.24
N ASP A 498 -15.05 -14.99 20.28
CA ASP A 498 -16.44 -14.72 20.64
C ASP A 498 -17.21 -13.86 19.62
N MET A 499 -16.49 -13.14 18.75
CA MET A 499 -17.05 -12.28 17.70
C MET A 499 -16.77 -12.82 16.29
N SER A 500 -16.22 -14.04 16.20
CA SER A 500 -15.82 -14.64 14.93
C SER A 500 -16.99 -15.30 14.23
N PRO A 501 -17.25 -14.99 12.93
CA PRO A 501 -18.29 -15.66 12.15
C PRO A 501 -17.93 -17.11 11.78
N VAL A 502 -16.72 -17.55 12.08
CA VAL A 502 -16.29 -18.95 11.90
C VAL A 502 -16.56 -19.78 13.15
N GLU A 503 -16.40 -19.19 14.34
CA GLU A 503 -16.61 -19.86 15.63
C GLU A 503 -18.06 -19.73 16.14
N ASN A 504 -18.71 -18.59 15.88
CA ASN A 504 -20.08 -18.26 16.31
C ASN A 504 -20.99 -17.87 15.13
N PRO A 505 -21.09 -18.70 14.07
CA PRO A 505 -21.80 -18.35 12.82
C PRO A 505 -23.28 -18.00 13.00
N ASP A 506 -23.95 -18.51 14.02
CA ASP A 506 -25.36 -18.24 14.34
C ASP A 506 -25.64 -16.75 14.58
N GLN A 507 -24.67 -16.02 15.13
CA GLN A 507 -24.76 -14.59 15.40
C GLN A 507 -24.58 -13.71 14.16
N HIS A 508 -24.13 -14.27 13.03
CA HIS A 508 -23.74 -13.49 11.84
C HIS A 508 -24.64 -13.69 10.63
N LYS A 509 -25.65 -14.57 10.69
CA LYS A 509 -26.50 -14.92 9.54
C LYS A 509 -27.14 -13.71 8.85
N GLN A 510 -27.64 -12.74 9.63
CA GLN A 510 -28.27 -11.53 9.09
C GLN A 510 -27.26 -10.66 8.32
N GLN A 511 -26.07 -10.42 8.88
CA GLN A 511 -25.01 -9.69 8.21
C GLN A 511 -24.46 -10.45 7.00
N PHE A 512 -24.36 -11.77 7.11
CA PHE A 512 -23.92 -12.65 6.04
C PHE A 512 -24.83 -12.54 4.81
N LEU A 513 -26.17 -12.58 4.98
CA LEU A 513 -27.11 -12.42 3.86
C LEU A 513 -26.88 -11.11 3.11
N LYS A 514 -26.70 -10.00 3.85
CA LYS A 514 -26.40 -8.69 3.29
C LYS A 514 -25.10 -8.72 2.46
N ASN A 515 -24.04 -9.28 3.01
CA ASN A 515 -22.75 -9.39 2.34
C ASN A 515 -22.79 -10.32 1.12
N ALA A 516 -23.55 -11.43 1.18
CA ALA A 516 -23.73 -12.34 0.06
C ALA A 516 -24.47 -11.67 -1.10
N LEU A 517 -25.55 -10.94 -0.81
CA LEU A 517 -26.29 -10.18 -1.82
C LEU A 517 -25.44 -9.12 -2.51
N PHE A 518 -24.54 -8.46 -1.79
CA PHE A 518 -23.59 -7.52 -2.37
C PHE A 518 -22.76 -8.18 -3.48
N TRP A 519 -22.19 -9.35 -3.20
CA TRP A 519 -21.37 -10.09 -4.16
C TRP A 519 -22.20 -10.66 -5.33
N ILE A 520 -23.40 -11.18 -5.05
CA ILE A 520 -24.31 -11.71 -6.08
C ILE A 520 -24.76 -10.60 -7.02
N ALA A 521 -25.14 -9.43 -6.50
CA ALA A 521 -25.58 -8.29 -7.30
C ALA A 521 -24.46 -7.78 -8.24
N LEU A 522 -23.21 -7.80 -7.79
CA LEU A 522 -22.05 -7.38 -8.59
C LEU A 522 -21.47 -8.47 -9.48
N ALA A 523 -21.88 -9.73 -9.33
CA ALA A 523 -21.29 -10.86 -10.05
C ALA A 523 -21.20 -10.66 -11.58
N PRO A 524 -22.24 -10.14 -12.28
CA PRO A 524 -22.15 -9.87 -13.72
C PRO A 524 -21.07 -8.84 -14.08
N LEU A 525 -20.94 -7.78 -13.27
CA LEU A 525 -19.94 -6.73 -13.48
C LEU A 525 -18.51 -7.21 -13.20
N ILE A 526 -18.35 -8.10 -12.20
CA ILE A 526 -17.06 -8.72 -11.87
C ILE A 526 -16.63 -9.71 -12.96
N GLN A 527 -17.56 -10.52 -13.46
CA GLN A 527 -17.33 -11.42 -14.59
C GLN A 527 -16.91 -10.65 -15.84
N ALA A 528 -17.57 -9.52 -16.14
CA ALA A 528 -17.20 -8.62 -17.22
C ALA A 528 -15.90 -7.81 -16.97
N GLY A 529 -15.28 -7.92 -15.79
CA GLY A 529 -14.06 -7.20 -15.44
C GLY A 529 -14.25 -5.69 -15.21
N LYS A 530 -15.50 -5.22 -15.09
CA LYS A 530 -15.86 -3.81 -14.84
C LYS A 530 -15.81 -3.42 -13.38
N VAL A 531 -15.98 -4.39 -12.48
CA VAL A 531 -15.85 -4.19 -11.03
C VAL A 531 -14.79 -5.14 -10.48
N LEU A 532 -13.93 -4.62 -9.62
CA LEU A 532 -12.96 -5.39 -8.86
C LEU A 532 -13.16 -5.14 -7.37
N ILE A 533 -13.36 -6.22 -6.61
CA ILE A 533 -13.54 -6.14 -5.17
C ILE A 533 -12.20 -6.41 -4.48
N PHE A 534 -11.71 -5.44 -3.72
CA PHE A 534 -10.46 -5.58 -2.95
C PHE A 534 -10.75 -5.73 -1.46
N PRO A 535 -9.99 -6.56 -0.72
CA PRO A 535 -10.11 -6.63 0.72
C PRO A 535 -9.60 -5.34 1.34
N ASP A 536 -10.04 -5.01 2.55
CA ASP A 536 -9.42 -3.93 3.32
C ASP A 536 -7.91 -4.21 3.47
N PRO A 537 -7.03 -3.31 2.98
CA PRO A 537 -5.58 -3.52 3.08
C PRO A 537 -5.07 -3.75 4.50
N GLY A 538 -5.75 -3.20 5.52
CA GLY A 538 -5.41 -3.41 6.93
C GLY A 538 -5.76 -4.82 7.43
N GLU A 539 -6.68 -5.53 6.79
CA GLU A 539 -6.99 -6.91 7.16
C GLU A 539 -5.99 -7.91 6.60
N VAL A 540 -5.31 -7.53 5.51
CA VAL A 540 -4.23 -8.30 4.90
C VAL A 540 -2.91 -8.03 5.62
N ASN A 541 -2.60 -6.76 5.90
CA ASN A 541 -1.32 -6.34 6.50
C ASN A 541 -1.53 -5.65 7.87
N PRO A 542 -1.11 -6.30 8.99
CA PRO A 542 -1.25 -5.73 10.33
C PRO A 542 -0.50 -4.43 10.57
N ASP A 543 0.66 -4.22 9.94
CA ASP A 543 1.44 -2.99 10.07
C ASP A 543 0.75 -1.83 9.35
N LEU A 544 0.19 -2.08 8.17
CA LEU A 544 -0.65 -1.11 7.46
C LEU A 544 -1.88 -0.77 8.30
N ARG A 545 -2.55 -1.75 8.91
CA ARG A 545 -3.71 -1.52 9.80
C ARG A 545 -3.38 -0.56 10.93
N ARG A 546 -2.27 -0.81 11.63
CA ARG A 546 -1.82 0.04 12.74
C ARG A 546 -1.55 1.47 12.24
N ALA A 547 -0.84 1.60 11.12
CA ALA A 547 -0.56 2.90 10.52
C ALA A 547 -1.87 3.64 10.18
N VAL A 548 -2.78 3.04 9.43
CA VAL A 548 -4.07 3.65 9.06
C VAL A 548 -4.90 4.03 10.29
N PHE A 549 -4.91 3.19 11.33
CA PHE A 549 -5.66 3.49 12.55
C PHE A 549 -5.09 4.69 13.33
N GLU A 550 -3.76 4.78 13.45
CA GLU A 550 -3.08 5.94 14.05
C GLU A 550 -3.36 7.22 13.25
N MET A 551 -3.31 7.15 11.93
CA MET A 551 -3.59 8.27 11.02
C MET A 551 -5.03 8.75 11.15
N ALA A 552 -6.00 7.83 11.07
CA ALA A 552 -7.41 8.16 11.20
C ALA A 552 -7.72 8.75 12.58
N ARG A 553 -7.16 8.18 13.66
CA ARG A 553 -7.35 8.68 15.04
C ARG A 553 -6.82 10.10 15.21
N ALA A 554 -5.65 10.40 14.64
CA ALA A 554 -5.08 11.75 14.69
C ALA A 554 -5.93 12.74 13.89
N ARG A 555 -6.38 12.34 12.69
CA ARG A 555 -7.21 13.16 11.80
C ARG A 555 -8.58 13.49 12.41
N THR A 556 -9.19 12.55 13.13
CA THR A 556 -10.55 12.71 13.69
C THR A 556 -10.55 13.08 15.17
N ALA A 557 -9.42 13.48 15.76
CA ALA A 557 -9.32 13.74 17.21
C ALA A 557 -10.28 14.85 17.67
N ASP A 558 -10.42 15.91 16.88
CA ASP A 558 -11.24 17.10 17.16
C ASP A 558 -12.38 17.27 16.13
N TRP A 559 -12.77 16.19 15.46
CA TRP A 559 -13.80 16.21 14.42
C TRP A 559 -15.03 15.42 14.84
N GLU A 560 -16.21 16.01 14.63
CA GLU A 560 -17.50 15.34 14.79
C GLU A 560 -18.27 15.36 13.47
N MET A 561 -19.03 14.31 13.21
CA MET A 561 -19.85 14.19 12.01
C MET A 561 -21.19 14.90 12.23
N GLU A 562 -21.60 15.76 11.31
CA GLU A 562 -22.88 16.45 11.43
C GLU A 562 -24.06 15.46 11.27
N PRO A 563 -25.19 15.65 11.99
CA PRO A 563 -26.36 14.77 11.89
C PRO A 563 -26.86 14.49 10.47
N ALA A 564 -26.86 15.52 9.62
CA ALA A 564 -27.28 15.40 8.22
C ALA A 564 -26.30 14.57 7.36
N GLU A 565 -25.02 14.44 7.77
CA GLU A 565 -24.00 13.72 7.00
C GLU A 565 -24.05 12.20 7.22
N TYR A 566 -24.66 11.73 8.32
CA TYR A 566 -24.80 10.31 8.61
C TYR A 566 -26.24 9.80 8.55
N GLU A 567 -27.20 10.61 8.09
CA GLU A 567 -28.60 10.21 8.04
C GLU A 567 -28.83 8.92 7.23
N GLU A 568 -28.16 8.79 6.08
CA GLU A 568 -28.21 7.56 5.29
C GLU A 568 -27.62 6.37 6.04
N MET A 569 -26.49 6.56 6.73
CA MET A 569 -25.87 5.50 7.55
C MET A 569 -26.78 5.07 8.70
N ARG A 570 -27.44 6.04 9.33
CA ARG A 570 -28.43 5.79 10.38
C ARG A 570 -29.61 5.00 9.83
N TRP A 571 -30.17 5.42 8.69
CA TRP A 571 -31.26 4.69 8.03
C TRP A 571 -30.87 3.24 7.70
N LEU A 572 -29.70 3.02 7.10
CA LEU A 572 -29.18 1.68 6.79
C LEU A 572 -29.09 0.81 8.05
N SER A 573 -28.55 1.38 9.13
CA SER A 573 -28.36 0.71 10.43
C SER A 573 -29.70 0.37 11.10
N GLU A 574 -30.62 1.33 11.16
CA GLU A 574 -31.96 1.15 11.75
C GLU A 574 -32.75 0.06 11.02
N GLU A 575 -32.67 0.04 9.68
CA GLU A 575 -33.26 -1.01 8.86
C GLU A 575 -32.66 -2.40 9.14
N ASP A 576 -31.34 -2.51 9.31
CA ASP A 576 -30.69 -3.78 9.65
C ASP A 576 -31.08 -4.26 11.06
N VAL A 577 -31.16 -3.36 12.03
CA VAL A 577 -31.66 -3.65 13.38
C VAL A 577 -33.12 -4.07 13.33
N ARG A 578 -33.97 -3.35 12.58
CA ARG A 578 -35.38 -3.68 12.40
C ARG A 578 -35.56 -5.08 11.83
N ARG A 579 -34.78 -5.47 10.81
CA ARG A 579 -34.76 -6.84 10.26
C ARG A 579 -34.37 -7.88 11.30
N ALA A 580 -33.32 -7.62 12.07
CA ALA A 580 -32.88 -8.54 13.11
C ALA A 580 -33.94 -8.72 14.21
N MET A 581 -34.57 -7.63 14.67
CA MET A 581 -35.65 -7.67 15.67
C MET A 581 -36.90 -8.40 15.16
N LYS A 582 -37.22 -8.19 13.88
CA LYS A 582 -38.36 -8.80 13.20
C LYS A 582 -38.36 -10.34 13.26
N ARG A 583 -37.23 -10.99 13.55
CA ARG A 583 -37.11 -12.45 13.73
C ARG A 583 -37.66 -13.02 15.04
N MET A 584 -38.01 -12.16 16.00
CA MET A 584 -38.55 -12.63 17.27
C MET A 584 -39.85 -13.44 17.06
N PRO A 585 -40.12 -14.45 17.89
CA PRO A 585 -41.33 -15.26 17.80
C PRO A 585 -42.62 -14.42 17.85
N ASP A 586 -43.69 -14.94 17.29
CA ASP A 586 -44.99 -14.27 17.28
C ASP A 586 -45.51 -13.96 18.69
N GLU A 587 -45.22 -14.84 19.66
CA GLU A 587 -45.54 -14.66 21.09
C GLU A 587 -44.84 -13.44 21.72
N PHE A 588 -43.68 -13.04 21.20
CA PHE A 588 -43.00 -11.82 21.63
C PHE A 588 -43.66 -10.56 21.08
N TRP A 589 -44.13 -10.61 19.83
CA TRP A 589 -44.72 -9.45 19.16
C TRP A 589 -46.17 -9.20 19.56
N LEU A 590 -46.98 -10.24 19.75
CA LEU A 590 -48.41 -10.09 20.03
C LEU A 590 -48.72 -9.18 21.25
N PRO A 591 -48.04 -9.29 22.41
CA PRO A 591 -48.24 -8.35 23.52
C PRO A 591 -47.79 -6.93 23.17
N LYS A 592 -46.64 -6.77 22.50
CA LYS A 592 -46.08 -5.45 22.13
C LYS A 592 -46.98 -4.67 21.17
N LEU A 593 -47.57 -5.37 20.21
CA LEU A 593 -48.53 -4.79 19.26
C LEU A 593 -49.80 -4.28 19.96
N LYS A 594 -50.24 -4.98 21.02
CA LYS A 594 -51.38 -4.53 21.85
C LYS A 594 -51.02 -3.36 22.74
N GLU A 595 -49.79 -3.30 23.25
CA GLU A 595 -49.26 -2.17 24.03
C GLU A 595 -49.12 -0.90 23.18
N SER A 596 -48.61 -1.01 21.94
CA SER A 596 -48.43 0.13 21.03
C SER A 596 -49.74 0.67 20.45
N SER A 597 -50.81 -0.16 20.43
CA SER A 597 -52.15 0.26 20.03
C SER A 597 -53.24 -0.17 21.04
N PRO A 598 -53.40 0.58 22.15
CA PRO A 598 -54.37 0.26 23.20
C PRO A 598 -55.80 0.26 22.65
N GLY A 599 -56.48 -0.89 22.69
CA GLY A 599 -57.84 -1.09 22.17
C GLY A 599 -57.94 -1.97 20.93
N SER A 600 -56.81 -2.37 20.34
CA SER A 600 -56.77 -3.37 19.26
C SER A 600 -57.22 -4.76 19.74
N SER A 601 -58.03 -5.43 18.93
CA SER A 601 -58.44 -6.81 19.16
C SER A 601 -57.32 -7.81 18.83
N ASP A 602 -57.37 -9.00 19.41
CA ASP A 602 -56.46 -10.11 19.09
C ASP A 602 -56.43 -10.45 17.60
N ALA A 603 -57.54 -10.27 16.89
CA ALA A 603 -57.63 -10.50 15.45
C ALA A 603 -56.86 -9.43 14.65
N GLU A 604 -56.92 -8.16 15.08
CA GLU A 604 -56.19 -7.06 14.43
C GLU A 604 -54.68 -7.19 14.63
N ALA A 605 -54.24 -7.49 15.86
CA ALA A 605 -52.82 -7.73 16.14
C ALA A 605 -52.25 -8.89 15.32
N LYS A 606 -53.00 -9.98 15.15
CA LYS A 606 -52.62 -11.11 14.27
C LYS A 606 -52.53 -10.71 12.80
N LYS A 607 -53.49 -9.92 12.30
CA LYS A 607 -53.48 -9.44 10.90
C LYS A 607 -52.27 -8.55 10.60
N ILE A 608 -51.92 -7.67 11.54
CA ILE A 608 -50.71 -6.85 11.44
C ILE A 608 -49.47 -7.74 11.40
N LEU A 609 -49.41 -8.73 12.28
CA LEU A 609 -48.29 -9.67 12.32
C LEU A 609 -48.15 -10.45 11.00
N GLU A 610 -49.25 -10.89 10.41
CA GLU A 610 -49.27 -11.51 9.07
C GLU A 610 -48.72 -10.57 7.99
N ILE A 611 -49.11 -9.29 8.00
CA ILE A 611 -48.56 -8.28 7.08
C ILE A 611 -47.05 -8.12 7.29
N MET A 612 -46.61 -8.04 8.55
CA MET A 612 -45.19 -7.93 8.90
C MET A 612 -44.39 -9.14 8.39
N ARG A 613 -44.90 -10.37 8.57
CA ARG A 613 -44.27 -11.60 8.07
C ARG A 613 -44.21 -11.61 6.54
N ARG A 614 -45.29 -11.20 5.86
CA ARG A 614 -45.33 -11.10 4.40
C ARG A 614 -44.31 -10.08 3.86
N GLN A 615 -44.16 -8.94 4.54
CA GLN A 615 -43.14 -7.95 4.19
C GLN A 615 -41.73 -8.50 4.41
N GLN A 616 -41.48 -9.28 5.47
CA GLN A 616 -40.20 -9.96 5.68
C GLN A 616 -39.89 -10.92 4.52
N GLU A 617 -40.87 -11.72 4.08
CA GLU A 617 -40.67 -12.66 2.96
C GLU A 617 -40.34 -11.99 1.63
N GLN A 618 -40.79 -10.75 1.42
CA GLN A 618 -40.50 -9.95 0.23
C GLN A 618 -39.18 -9.18 0.31
N ASP A 619 -38.64 -8.99 1.51
CA ASP A 619 -37.40 -8.26 1.73
C ASP A 619 -36.20 -9.21 1.50
N PRO A 620 -35.39 -9.00 0.44
CA PRO A 620 -34.27 -9.91 0.15
C PRO A 620 -33.20 -9.91 1.25
N PHE A 621 -33.13 -8.87 2.07
CA PHE A 621 -32.15 -8.77 3.15
C PHE A 621 -32.63 -9.39 4.45
N ALA A 622 -33.91 -9.79 4.57
CA ALA A 622 -34.44 -10.38 5.80
C ALA A 622 -34.03 -11.84 5.96
N LEU A 623 -33.48 -12.21 7.11
CA LEU A 623 -33.31 -13.61 7.49
C LEU A 623 -34.66 -14.18 7.96
N LEU A 624 -35.18 -15.20 7.27
CA LEU A 624 -36.51 -15.78 7.52
C LEU A 624 -36.47 -16.94 8.54
N GLN A 625 -35.37 -17.07 9.27
CA GLN A 625 -35.22 -18.01 10.37
C GLN A 625 -35.59 -17.35 11.70
N PRO A 626 -36.40 -18.00 12.55
CA PRO A 626 -36.72 -17.47 13.87
C PRO A 626 -35.46 -17.30 14.71
N ALA A 627 -35.50 -16.39 15.69
CA ALA A 627 -34.44 -16.28 16.67
C ALA A 627 -34.41 -17.52 17.59
N ALA A 628 -33.23 -18.08 17.87
CA ALA A 628 -33.07 -19.22 18.75
C ALA A 628 -33.25 -18.81 20.23
N GLU A 629 -33.80 -19.70 21.06
CA GLU A 629 -33.96 -19.46 22.50
C GLU A 629 -32.59 -19.20 23.17
N GLY A 630 -32.45 -18.06 23.85
CA GLY A 630 -31.22 -17.66 24.54
C GLY A 630 -30.09 -17.09 23.66
N ARG A 631 -30.22 -17.10 22.32
CA ARG A 631 -29.23 -16.55 21.38
C ARG A 631 -29.91 -15.70 20.30
N THR A 632 -30.43 -14.54 20.72
CA THR A 632 -31.26 -13.67 19.88
C THR A 632 -30.49 -12.53 19.20
N ALA A 633 -29.24 -12.29 19.57
CA ALA A 633 -28.47 -11.18 19.04
C ALA A 633 -27.87 -11.52 17.65
N GLN A 634 -27.98 -10.58 16.72
CA GLN A 634 -27.21 -10.60 15.48
C GLN A 634 -26.16 -9.51 15.54
N LEU A 635 -24.94 -9.84 15.11
CA LEU A 635 -23.85 -8.89 14.98
C LEU A 635 -23.92 -8.25 13.60
N LEU A 636 -24.13 -6.93 13.61
CA LEU A 636 -24.29 -6.11 12.41
C LEU A 636 -23.08 -5.19 12.25
N MET A 637 -22.73 -4.89 11.02
CA MET A 637 -21.59 -4.05 10.67
C MET A 637 -21.83 -3.27 9.39
N MET A 638 -21.20 -2.10 9.33
CA MET A 638 -21.03 -1.31 8.12
C MET A 638 -19.54 -1.16 7.81
N ARG A 639 -19.19 -1.24 6.53
CA ARG A 639 -17.82 -1.06 6.04
C ARG A 639 -17.79 0.09 5.05
N ALA A 640 -16.78 0.95 5.18
CA ALA A 640 -16.53 2.02 4.23
C ALA A 640 -15.03 2.20 3.98
N VAL A 641 -14.70 2.68 2.79
CA VAL A 641 -13.34 3.13 2.46
C VAL A 641 -13.14 4.52 3.07
N ASN A 642 -12.15 4.65 3.95
CA ASN A 642 -11.76 5.94 4.53
C ASN A 642 -10.76 6.71 3.62
N LEU A 643 -10.39 7.92 4.03
CA LEU A 643 -9.47 8.79 3.28
C LEU A 643 -8.12 8.12 3.00
N GLU A 644 -7.51 7.50 4.01
CA GLU A 644 -6.18 6.91 3.93
C GLU A 644 -6.13 5.75 2.92
N ILE A 645 -7.11 4.85 2.99
CA ILE A 645 -7.23 3.73 2.05
C ILE A 645 -7.59 4.22 0.64
N ALA A 646 -8.48 5.22 0.52
CA ALA A 646 -8.83 5.80 -0.76
C ALA A 646 -7.60 6.37 -1.49
N LEU A 647 -6.80 7.20 -0.80
CA LEU A 647 -5.56 7.76 -1.37
C LEU A 647 -4.55 6.65 -1.71
N PHE A 648 -4.30 5.71 -0.79
CA PHE A 648 -3.36 4.61 -1.00
C PHE A 648 -3.71 3.79 -2.26
N VAL A 649 -4.97 3.34 -2.38
CA VAL A 649 -5.40 2.52 -3.53
C VAL A 649 -5.48 3.36 -4.80
N ALA A 650 -5.98 4.61 -4.74
CA ALA A 650 -6.05 5.50 -5.89
C ALA A 650 -4.66 5.78 -6.49
N GLN A 651 -3.66 6.00 -5.64
CA GLN A 651 -2.29 6.25 -6.10
C GLN A 651 -1.69 5.01 -6.76
N ILE A 652 -1.79 3.83 -6.13
CA ILE A 652 -1.25 2.57 -6.69
C ILE A 652 -1.89 2.22 -8.04
N THR A 653 -3.21 2.42 -8.15
CA THR A 653 -3.99 2.01 -9.34
C THR A 653 -4.12 3.11 -10.39
N GLY A 654 -3.81 4.35 -10.03
CA GLY A 654 -4.08 5.55 -10.82
C GLY A 654 -5.58 5.83 -10.96
N ALA A 655 -6.41 5.30 -10.06
CA ALA A 655 -7.85 5.54 -10.06
C ALA A 655 -8.17 6.97 -9.63
N VAL A 656 -9.30 7.49 -10.12
CA VAL A 656 -9.92 8.70 -9.56
C VAL A 656 -10.73 8.31 -8.32
N ILE A 657 -10.84 9.22 -7.35
CA ILE A 657 -11.68 8.98 -6.17
C ILE A 657 -13.11 9.43 -6.50
N VAL A 658 -14.10 8.58 -6.23
CA VAL A 658 -15.51 8.92 -6.32
C VAL A 658 -16.15 8.71 -4.96
N THR A 659 -16.85 9.70 -4.43
CA THR A 659 -17.61 9.58 -3.18
C THR A 659 -18.92 10.33 -3.28
N ASP A 660 -19.89 9.87 -2.51
CA ASP A 660 -21.18 10.49 -2.30
C ASP A 660 -21.39 10.95 -0.86
N ILE A 661 -20.44 10.63 0.01
CA ILE A 661 -20.53 10.90 1.44
C ILE A 661 -19.91 12.27 1.69
N THR A 662 -20.74 13.25 2.05
CA THR A 662 -20.32 14.65 2.27
C THR A 662 -19.17 14.76 3.28
N ALA A 663 -19.20 13.97 4.36
CA ALA A 663 -18.13 13.96 5.36
C ALA A 663 -16.78 13.52 4.76
N LEU A 664 -16.76 12.45 3.95
CA LEU A 664 -15.53 11.97 3.30
C LEU A 664 -15.04 12.94 2.22
N TRP A 665 -15.97 13.57 1.49
CA TRP A 665 -15.64 14.65 0.55
C TRP A 665 -14.97 15.83 1.26
N ARG A 666 -15.50 16.27 2.41
CA ARG A 666 -14.87 17.32 3.22
C ARG A 666 -13.49 16.90 3.71
N HIS A 667 -13.35 15.68 4.24
CA HIS A 667 -12.06 15.17 4.70
C HIS A 667 -11.00 15.15 3.59
N LEU A 668 -11.40 14.80 2.37
CA LEU A 668 -10.51 14.83 1.21
C LEU A 668 -9.95 16.24 0.96
N HIS A 669 -10.72 17.30 1.22
CA HIS A 669 -10.28 18.67 1.04
C HIS A 669 -9.57 19.25 2.29
N SER A 670 -10.05 18.96 3.50
CA SER A 670 -9.55 19.55 4.74
C SER A 670 -8.29 18.89 5.28
N HIS A 671 -8.04 17.62 4.94
CA HIS A 671 -6.92 16.83 5.47
C HIS A 671 -5.91 16.43 4.40
N THR A 672 -5.95 17.11 3.26
CA THR A 672 -4.92 17.08 2.23
C THR A 672 -4.49 18.52 1.92
N ARG A 673 -3.39 18.69 1.18
CA ARG A 673 -2.94 20.02 0.73
C ARG A 673 -3.92 20.72 -0.22
N ALA A 674 -5.00 20.05 -0.63
CA ALA A 674 -6.11 20.67 -1.33
C ALA A 674 -6.79 21.78 -0.49
N GLY A 675 -6.68 21.77 0.84
CA GLY A 675 -7.21 22.82 1.71
C GLY A 675 -6.30 24.05 1.84
N GLU A 676 -5.00 23.89 1.60
CA GLU A 676 -3.99 24.97 1.63
C GLU A 676 -3.97 25.73 0.31
N SER A 677 -4.17 25.00 -0.79
CA SER A 677 -4.40 25.56 -2.12
C SER A 677 -5.83 26.08 -2.12
N GLY A 678 -6.07 27.38 -2.35
CA GLY A 678 -7.43 27.91 -2.44
C GLY A 678 -8.28 26.98 -3.32
N CYS A 679 -9.28 26.33 -2.73
CA CYS A 679 -10.02 25.26 -3.38
C CYS A 679 -10.61 25.84 -4.68
N ASP A 680 -10.26 25.29 -5.85
CA ASP A 680 -10.86 25.72 -7.12
C ASP A 680 -12.25 25.07 -7.25
N VAL A 681 -13.12 25.39 -6.28
CA VAL A 681 -14.55 25.08 -6.24
C VAL A 681 -15.24 25.96 -7.27
N GLY A 682 -15.11 25.59 -8.55
CA GLY A 682 -15.71 26.38 -9.63
C GLY A 682 -16.04 25.60 -10.89
N PHE A 683 -15.69 24.33 -11.00
CA PHE A 683 -16.02 23.54 -12.18
C PHE A 683 -17.49 23.13 -12.18
N GLU A 684 -18.14 23.29 -13.33
CA GLU A 684 -19.55 22.92 -13.48
C GLU A 684 -19.74 21.40 -13.36
N PRO A 685 -20.75 20.93 -12.61
CA PRO A 685 -21.03 19.51 -12.50
C PRO A 685 -21.36 18.86 -13.85
N LEU A 686 -20.91 17.61 -14.02
CA LEU A 686 -21.16 16.77 -15.18
C LEU A 686 -22.43 15.95 -14.92
N ARG A 687 -23.46 16.11 -15.75
CA ARG A 687 -24.75 15.43 -15.59
C ARG A 687 -24.89 14.32 -16.61
N PHE A 688 -25.51 13.21 -16.23
CA PHE A 688 -25.78 12.10 -17.15
C PHE A 688 -26.87 11.17 -16.62
N THR A 689 -27.55 10.50 -17.54
CA THR A 689 -28.49 9.42 -17.22
C THR A 689 -27.75 8.11 -17.05
N ALA A 690 -28.08 7.37 -15.99
CA ALA A 690 -27.48 6.07 -15.72
C ALA A 690 -28.54 5.01 -15.42
N SER A 691 -28.23 3.75 -15.72
CA SER A 691 -28.98 2.61 -15.21
C SER A 691 -28.48 2.22 -13.82
N LEU A 692 -29.42 1.92 -12.93
CA LEU A 692 -29.12 1.46 -11.57
C LEU A 692 -29.03 -0.07 -11.46
N HIS A 693 -29.24 -0.81 -12.57
CA HIS A 693 -29.28 -2.27 -12.54
C HIS A 693 -27.94 -2.87 -13.01
N PRO A 694 -27.21 -3.64 -12.17
CA PRO A 694 -25.88 -4.16 -12.50
C PRO A 694 -25.78 -4.95 -13.81
N ALA A 695 -26.74 -5.83 -14.10
CA ALA A 695 -26.72 -6.63 -15.35
C ALA A 695 -26.90 -5.78 -16.61
N ILE A 696 -27.64 -4.66 -16.51
CA ILE A 696 -27.83 -3.74 -17.62
C ILE A 696 -26.60 -2.87 -17.81
N ALA A 697 -25.99 -2.43 -16.70
CA ALA A 697 -24.75 -1.68 -16.76
C ALA A 697 -23.67 -2.40 -17.58
N VAL A 698 -23.57 -3.74 -17.51
CA VAL A 698 -22.71 -4.55 -18.39
C VAL A 698 -23.01 -4.29 -19.87
N GLN A 699 -24.27 -4.45 -20.29
CA GLN A 699 -24.69 -4.24 -21.68
C GLN A 699 -24.42 -2.80 -22.15
N LEU A 700 -24.65 -1.81 -21.27
CA LEU A 700 -24.38 -0.41 -21.56
C LEU A 700 -22.89 -0.13 -21.77
N THR A 701 -21.99 -0.87 -21.12
CA THR A 701 -20.54 -0.68 -21.30
C THR A 701 -20.05 -1.05 -22.70
N GLU A 702 -20.82 -1.82 -23.47
CA GLU A 702 -20.51 -2.22 -24.84
C GLU A 702 -20.92 -1.17 -25.88
N LEU A 703 -21.68 -0.14 -25.47
CA LEU A 703 -22.07 0.93 -26.37
C LEU A 703 -20.86 1.74 -26.83
N THR A 704 -20.86 2.13 -28.11
CA THR A 704 -19.82 3.02 -28.66
C THR A 704 -19.73 4.33 -27.86
N ALA A 705 -20.88 4.89 -27.44
CA ALA A 705 -20.91 6.09 -26.61
C ALA A 705 -20.25 5.87 -25.23
N ALA A 706 -20.45 4.71 -24.59
CA ALA A 706 -19.83 4.38 -23.31
C ALA A 706 -18.31 4.24 -23.45
N THR A 707 -17.81 3.57 -24.49
CA THR A 707 -16.36 3.41 -24.74
C THR A 707 -15.62 4.74 -24.96
N ALA A 708 -16.33 5.79 -25.37
CA ALA A 708 -15.75 7.11 -25.59
C ALA A 708 -15.55 7.92 -24.29
N VAL A 709 -16.31 7.64 -23.23
CA VAL A 709 -16.26 8.40 -21.96
C VAL A 709 -14.92 8.20 -21.23
N PRO A 710 -14.41 6.97 -21.00
CA PRO A 710 -13.09 6.77 -20.39
C PRO A 710 -11.96 7.46 -21.15
N SER A 711 -12.01 7.47 -22.49
CA SER A 711 -11.01 8.18 -23.31
C SER A 711 -10.99 9.70 -23.03
N ALA A 712 -12.17 10.32 -22.90
CA ALA A 712 -12.28 11.72 -22.52
C ALA A 712 -11.76 11.99 -21.10
N ILE A 713 -12.09 11.12 -20.13
CA ILE A 713 -11.56 11.24 -18.76
C ILE A 713 -10.04 11.06 -18.73
N ASN A 714 -9.48 10.16 -19.54
CA ASN A 714 -8.04 10.00 -19.64
C ASN A 714 -7.35 11.26 -20.20
N THR A 715 -7.99 11.92 -21.16
CA THR A 715 -7.54 13.22 -21.69
C THR A 715 -7.51 14.28 -20.57
N LEU A 716 -8.58 14.37 -19.78
CA LEU A 716 -8.64 15.24 -18.60
C LEU A 716 -7.53 14.92 -17.60
N LYS A 717 -7.36 13.65 -17.22
CA LYS A 717 -6.29 13.23 -16.31
C LYS A 717 -4.90 13.58 -16.85
N THR A 718 -4.70 13.47 -18.16
CA THR A 718 -3.43 13.84 -18.80
C THR A 718 -3.18 15.35 -18.68
N ALA A 719 -4.18 16.19 -18.94
CA ALA A 719 -4.08 17.64 -18.75
C ALA A 719 -3.78 18.02 -17.29
N ILE A 720 -4.44 17.37 -16.32
CA ILE A 720 -4.20 17.57 -14.88
C ILE A 720 -2.77 17.18 -14.51
N ASN A 721 -2.30 16.01 -14.95
CA ASN A 721 -0.95 15.53 -14.66
C ASN A 721 0.15 16.41 -15.29
N GLN A 722 -0.16 17.07 -16.41
CA GLN A 722 0.72 18.04 -17.06
C GLN A 722 0.65 19.45 -16.43
N ARG A 723 -0.20 19.63 -15.40
CA ARG A 723 -0.48 20.95 -14.78
C ARG A 723 -0.89 21.98 -15.83
N ALA A 724 -1.76 21.57 -16.75
CA ALA A 724 -2.31 22.46 -17.77
C ALA A 724 -3.10 23.62 -17.12
N GLY A 725 -3.24 24.73 -17.87
CA GLY A 725 -3.99 25.88 -17.38
C GLY A 725 -5.49 25.58 -17.25
N ARG A 726 -6.20 26.40 -16.49
CA ARG A 726 -7.65 26.24 -16.24
C ARG A 726 -8.47 26.08 -17.53
N GLU A 727 -8.18 26.86 -18.57
CA GLU A 727 -8.89 26.78 -19.86
C GLU A 727 -8.70 25.41 -20.56
N ASP A 728 -7.52 24.80 -20.47
CA ASP A 728 -7.29 23.45 -21.02
C ASP A 728 -8.05 22.39 -20.21
N ILE A 729 -8.11 22.56 -18.89
CA ILE A 729 -8.88 21.68 -18.00
C ILE A 729 -10.39 21.80 -18.30
N GLU A 730 -10.91 23.02 -18.47
CA GLU A 730 -12.31 23.28 -18.85
C GLU A 730 -12.63 22.66 -20.21
N ARG A 731 -11.76 22.83 -21.22
CA ARG A 731 -11.92 22.15 -22.53
C ARG A 731 -11.96 20.62 -22.41
N ALA A 732 -11.12 20.04 -21.55
CA ALA A 732 -11.15 18.61 -21.31
C ALA A 732 -12.42 18.16 -20.57
N LEU A 733 -12.92 18.96 -19.63
CA LEU A 733 -14.20 18.72 -18.95
C LEU A 733 -15.39 18.81 -19.92
N ASP A 734 -15.40 19.78 -20.84
CA ASP A 734 -16.42 19.90 -21.89
C ASP A 734 -16.42 18.69 -22.82
N LEU A 735 -15.25 18.15 -23.14
CA LEU A 735 -15.15 16.89 -23.87
C LEU A 735 -15.82 15.76 -23.09
N VAL A 736 -15.54 15.61 -21.78
CA VAL A 736 -16.20 14.59 -20.94
C VAL A 736 -17.71 14.79 -20.92
N ARG A 737 -18.19 16.03 -20.73
CA ARG A 737 -19.60 16.40 -20.77
C ARG A 737 -20.27 15.93 -22.07
N SER A 738 -19.67 16.27 -23.22
CA SER A 738 -20.21 15.88 -24.52
C SER A 738 -20.32 14.36 -24.72
N ARG A 739 -19.39 13.57 -24.13
CA ARG A 739 -19.44 12.10 -24.20
C ARG A 739 -20.50 11.53 -23.26
N LEU A 740 -20.67 12.12 -22.08
CA LEU A 740 -21.73 11.76 -21.13
C LEU A 740 -23.13 12.10 -21.68
N ASP A 741 -23.28 13.22 -22.39
CA ASP A 741 -24.54 13.58 -23.05
C ASP A 741 -24.90 12.55 -24.13
N ALA A 742 -23.93 12.17 -24.99
CA ALA A 742 -24.13 11.16 -26.01
C ALA A 742 -24.48 9.77 -25.43
N LEU A 743 -23.86 9.42 -24.30
CA LEU A 743 -24.20 8.21 -23.55
C LEU A 743 -25.63 8.29 -22.99
N SER A 744 -26.02 9.42 -22.42
CA SER A 744 -27.37 9.64 -21.87
C SER A 744 -28.43 9.46 -22.95
N VAL A 745 -28.25 10.09 -24.12
CA VAL A 745 -29.15 9.92 -25.28
C VAL A 745 -29.26 8.44 -25.68
N SER A 746 -28.14 7.72 -25.69
CA SER A 746 -28.13 6.29 -26.02
C SER A 746 -28.94 5.47 -25.00
N ILE A 747 -28.75 5.73 -23.70
CA ILE A 747 -29.49 5.05 -22.63
C ILE A 747 -30.98 5.39 -22.69
N GLU A 748 -31.33 6.67 -22.86
CA GLU A 748 -32.71 7.14 -22.94
C GLU A 748 -33.46 6.50 -24.11
N SER A 749 -32.78 6.30 -25.25
CA SER A 749 -33.35 5.67 -26.44
C SER A 749 -33.62 4.17 -26.33
N MET A 750 -33.05 3.50 -25.33
CA MET A 750 -33.32 2.08 -25.09
C MET A 750 -34.70 1.92 -24.45
N ASP A 751 -35.51 1.01 -24.97
CA ASP A 751 -36.80 0.66 -24.38
C ASP A 751 -36.59 -0.34 -23.23
N MET A 752 -36.53 0.17 -22.00
CA MET A 752 -36.26 -0.66 -20.83
C MET A 752 -37.10 -0.23 -19.63
N ASP A 753 -37.96 -1.13 -19.15
CA ASP A 753 -38.74 -1.02 -17.89
C ASP A 753 -37.85 -1.05 -16.62
N LEU A 754 -36.60 -0.60 -16.69
CA LEU A 754 -35.61 -0.75 -15.64
C LEU A 754 -35.22 0.59 -15.00
N PRO A 755 -34.88 0.58 -13.70
CA PRO A 755 -34.60 1.78 -12.93
C PRO A 755 -33.44 2.59 -13.51
N ARG A 756 -33.71 3.88 -13.75
CA ARG A 756 -32.76 4.90 -14.21
C ARG A 756 -32.74 6.05 -13.22
N ALA A 757 -31.64 6.78 -13.18
CA ALA A 757 -31.55 8.05 -12.45
C ALA A 757 -30.72 9.06 -13.23
N GLN A 758 -31.01 10.34 -13.01
CA GLN A 758 -30.11 11.42 -13.39
C GLN A 758 -29.05 11.53 -12.30
N LEU A 759 -27.78 11.46 -12.70
CA LEU A 759 -26.64 11.55 -11.81
C LEU A 759 -25.78 12.74 -12.17
N THR A 760 -25.09 13.24 -11.15
CA THR A 760 -24.18 14.37 -11.28
C THR A 760 -22.84 14.03 -10.66
N LEU A 761 -21.75 14.25 -11.40
CA LEU A 761 -20.37 14.18 -10.93
C LEU A 761 -19.80 15.60 -10.85
N THR A 762 -19.60 16.10 -9.63
CA THR A 762 -18.92 17.38 -9.41
C THR A 762 -17.41 17.13 -9.33
N PRO A 763 -16.61 17.57 -10.32
CA PRO A 763 -15.16 17.41 -10.28
C PRO A 763 -14.53 18.32 -9.22
N SER A 764 -13.47 17.83 -8.58
CA SER A 764 -12.51 18.64 -7.82
C SER A 764 -11.10 18.33 -8.29
N ILE A 765 -10.38 19.39 -8.67
CA ILE A 765 -9.07 19.38 -9.30
C ILE A 765 -8.20 20.44 -8.62
N PRO A 766 -7.74 20.21 -7.38
CA PRO A 766 -6.85 21.14 -6.70
C PRO A 766 -5.50 21.23 -7.42
N GLU A 767 -4.90 22.42 -7.48
CA GLU A 767 -3.62 22.66 -8.20
C GLU A 767 -2.47 21.75 -7.69
N ALA A 768 -2.39 21.55 -6.37
CA ALA A 768 -1.41 20.68 -5.74
C ALA A 768 -1.80 19.18 -5.76
N GLY A 769 -3.02 18.86 -6.23
CA GLY A 769 -3.62 17.55 -6.05
C GLY A 769 -4.07 17.27 -4.60
N PHE A 770 -4.73 16.14 -4.41
CA PHE A 770 -4.98 15.56 -3.10
C PHE A 770 -3.72 14.83 -2.64
N GLU A 771 -2.92 15.51 -1.83
CA GLU A 771 -1.74 14.94 -1.18
C GLU A 771 -1.80 15.08 0.34
N SER A 772 -1.37 14.01 1.01
CA SER A 772 -1.12 13.98 2.44
C SER A 772 0.20 13.24 2.68
N PRO A 773 1.21 13.86 3.34
CA PRO A 773 2.47 13.18 3.63
C PRO A 773 2.25 11.89 4.42
N ILE A 774 1.25 11.91 5.29
CA ILE A 774 0.87 10.78 6.12
C ILE A 774 0.33 9.62 5.26
N ALA A 775 -0.57 9.88 4.31
CA ALA A 775 -1.05 8.86 3.37
C ALA A 775 0.05 8.42 2.39
N GLN A 776 0.90 9.35 1.94
CA GLN A 776 2.04 9.05 1.06
C GLN A 776 3.02 8.07 1.70
N ARG A 777 3.21 8.13 3.03
CA ARG A 777 3.99 7.15 3.77
C ARG A 777 3.47 5.72 3.59
N LEU A 778 2.16 5.51 3.49
CA LEU A 778 1.59 4.18 3.21
C LEU A 778 2.03 3.69 1.83
N VAL A 779 2.03 4.55 0.83
CA VAL A 779 2.49 4.23 -0.53
C VAL A 779 3.98 3.89 -0.53
N VAL A 780 4.82 4.67 0.17
CA VAL A 780 6.26 4.40 0.30
C VAL A 780 6.53 3.08 1.05
N SER A 781 5.71 2.76 2.05
CA SER A 781 5.93 1.62 2.95
C SER A 781 5.31 0.30 2.47
N PHE A 782 4.19 0.37 1.75
CA PHE A 782 3.38 -0.81 1.39
C PHE A 782 2.99 -0.85 -0.09
N GLY A 783 3.29 0.20 -0.85
CA GLY A 783 2.94 0.33 -2.27
C GLY A 783 4.02 -0.22 -3.22
N SER A 784 4.09 0.41 -4.39
CA SER A 784 5.10 0.13 -5.42
C SER A 784 6.09 1.30 -5.52
N ASP A 785 7.29 1.07 -6.07
CA ASP A 785 8.35 2.08 -6.13
C ASP A 785 8.07 3.24 -7.12
N ASP A 786 7.20 3.05 -8.11
CA ASP A 786 6.84 4.04 -9.15
C ASP A 786 5.35 4.43 -9.07
N VAL A 787 5.00 5.21 -8.05
CA VAL A 787 3.62 5.65 -7.78
C VAL A 787 3.57 7.19 -7.72
N PRO A 788 2.51 7.85 -8.24
CA PRO A 788 2.35 9.29 -8.11
C PRO A 788 2.37 9.71 -6.66
N VAL A 789 2.89 10.90 -6.41
CA VAL A 789 2.96 11.48 -5.08
C VAL A 789 1.67 12.22 -4.68
N TYR A 790 0.63 12.22 -5.53
CA TYR A 790 -0.68 12.83 -5.28
C TYR A 790 -1.80 12.19 -6.14
N VAL A 791 -3.06 12.44 -5.78
CA VAL A 791 -4.24 12.13 -6.62
C VAL A 791 -4.78 13.43 -7.23
N GLY A 792 -4.83 13.52 -8.56
CA GLY A 792 -5.17 14.79 -9.24
C GLY A 792 -6.66 15.08 -9.44
N LEU A 793 -7.53 14.07 -9.31
CA LEU A 793 -8.95 14.21 -9.65
C LEU A 793 -9.82 13.38 -8.70
N ALA A 794 -10.85 14.03 -8.18
CA ALA A 794 -11.93 13.37 -7.45
C ALA A 794 -13.29 13.87 -7.95
N PHE A 795 -14.32 13.04 -7.79
CA PHE A 795 -15.70 13.39 -8.10
C PHE A 795 -16.60 13.23 -6.88
N PHE A 796 -17.43 14.24 -6.64
CA PHE A 796 -18.58 14.11 -5.75
C PHE A 796 -19.79 13.66 -6.56
N ARG A 797 -20.31 12.47 -6.27
CA ARG A 797 -21.48 11.89 -6.95
C ARG A 797 -22.75 12.32 -6.22
N ARG A 798 -23.73 12.81 -6.96
CA ARG A 798 -25.10 13.09 -6.48
C ARG A 798 -26.12 12.44 -7.40
N THR A 799 -27.28 12.15 -6.84
CA THR A 799 -28.44 11.65 -7.59
C THR A 799 -29.45 12.81 -7.66
N GLU A 800 -29.71 13.32 -8.86
CA GLU A 800 -30.71 14.38 -9.09
C GLU A 800 -32.09 13.75 -9.07
N SER A 801 -32.91 14.11 -8.09
CA SER A 801 -34.24 13.54 -7.92
C SER A 801 -35.21 14.02 -9.01
N GLY A 802 -35.34 13.22 -10.08
CA GLY A 802 -36.62 13.01 -10.77
C GLY A 802 -37.22 11.71 -10.25
N GLU A 803 -38.54 11.66 -10.07
CA GLU A 803 -39.29 10.52 -9.53
C GLU A 803 -38.77 9.14 -9.99
N ALA A 804 -38.70 8.18 -9.03
CA ALA A 804 -38.10 6.83 -9.09
C ALA A 804 -36.58 6.83 -8.82
N VAL A 805 -36.03 6.22 -7.77
CA VAL A 805 -36.24 4.85 -7.28
C VAL A 805 -35.98 4.84 -5.76
N ARG A 806 -36.96 5.29 -4.98
CA ARG A 806 -37.11 4.89 -3.58
C ARG A 806 -37.58 3.42 -3.56
N VAL A 807 -36.73 2.46 -3.92
CA VAL A 807 -37.06 1.04 -3.61
C VAL A 807 -36.94 0.91 -2.10
N VAL A 808 -38.09 1.05 -1.45
CA VAL A 808 -38.32 0.98 0.00
C VAL A 808 -37.70 2.14 0.80
N ARG A 809 -38.13 3.38 0.54
CA ARG A 809 -38.27 4.35 1.65
C ARG A 809 -39.75 4.36 2.03
N PRO A 810 -40.18 3.82 3.19
CA PRO A 810 -41.44 4.27 3.76
C PRO A 810 -41.28 5.77 4.03
N ASP A 811 -42.24 6.58 3.58
CA ASP A 811 -42.24 8.02 3.80
C ASP A 811 -42.02 8.34 5.27
N ALA A 812 -41.00 9.15 5.56
CA ALA A 812 -40.66 9.63 6.90
C ALA A 812 -41.63 10.72 7.42
N ASP A 813 -42.73 11.00 6.70
CA ASP A 813 -43.74 11.99 7.07
C ASP A 813 -45.12 11.38 7.37
N ALA A 814 -45.23 10.05 7.49
CA ALA A 814 -46.34 9.44 8.21
C ALA A 814 -45.99 9.41 9.70
N PRO A 815 -46.76 10.03 10.60
CA PRO A 815 -46.44 10.04 12.01
C PRO A 815 -46.38 8.61 12.53
N ASP A 816 -45.32 8.31 13.29
CA ASP A 816 -45.27 7.24 14.29
C ASP A 816 -46.56 7.27 15.11
N ALA A 817 -47.54 6.47 14.69
CA ALA A 817 -48.75 6.19 15.43
C ALA A 817 -49.09 4.73 15.16
N ALA A 818 -48.68 3.91 16.12
CA ALA A 818 -48.84 2.46 16.17
C ALA A 818 -48.12 1.71 15.05
N LEU A 819 -46.90 1.23 15.35
CA LEU A 819 -46.61 -0.21 15.35
C LEU A 819 -45.34 -0.59 16.11
#